data_AF-A0A1E3SAQ0-F1
#
_entry.id   AF-A0A1E3SAQ0-F1
#
_cell.length_a   1.000
_cell.length_b   1.000
_cell.length_c   1.000
_cell.angle_alpha   90.00
_cell.angle_beta   90.00
_cell.angle_gamma   90.00
#
_symmetry.space_group_name_H-M   'P 1'
#
loop_
_entity.id
_entity.type
_entity.pdbx_description
1 polymer ?
#
loop_
_entity_poly.entity_id
_entity_poly.type
_entity_poly.pdbx_seq_one_letter_code
_entity_poly.pdbx_strand_id
1 'polypeptide(L)'
;MTDIAHNLPTTTRDELASLSPLFDALAEVAVAGEVPGPGLLARVSEARYLLASLALDPKDGEPYSRSILRADDQVEIMLARWRPGHSCAPHDHGGASGFVIAVEGMFHERRFHWEGTQLAVTEGTMRHEGEAIPISPEDIHDMAAETAGLTLHLYSPPPPGMRVFDLERSEVLELVGNYGAWIPDGEHARVPFADIAPPTIPQTQGKPVIWVGHTTRYRGGSAEFAVAAATMGRELAAEHRDAEVIVSGVHRKADFEAELGRLARSGRMIRQLHLISHSGMYGPMFGSTDWPEQFSPHEWRAMTIPFASDGRAYFHACRTARWFAPFFAEVFGVPSFGNYNYTTVSTRKDRFAWAGRRPTTRRNLYMIAAPGRKSHGLAGSVRKYLGCAAEPMVESHPTATQPERSYDRVADLYDRAYSDIRVREAEWRWLAGRVADLRGDLGRPLRVLEIGCGNGALLRALDDNGDIDFAVGMDSSAGMLTRAREHSRDRARLRFVKVNGPLLDVPDDHVDVVISFLSFRYLDWDPVMAEIRRVLAPGGRLWVVDMVQQPARLRELPVLTRSAVAHLRTRRARPEFVRDLAALTRHPEWLNMLQHNPIRAEHEYRWYFGSRFPGTQPQTLTATMSARVMAFDSGPLAKGQTAPLSYP
;
A
#
# COMPACT_ATOMS: atom_id res chain seq x y z
N MET A 1 -21.46 13.62 9.62
CA MET A 1 -22.59 13.09 8.83
C MET A 1 -22.14 12.87 7.39
N THR A 2 -21.57 11.70 7.10
CA THR A 2 -21.27 11.22 5.75
C THR A 2 -22.45 10.39 5.25
N ASP A 3 -23.36 11.10 4.60
CA ASP A 3 -24.15 10.78 3.41
C ASP A 3 -24.53 9.33 3.02
N ILE A 4 -25.30 8.64 3.87
CA ILE A 4 -26.37 7.72 3.41
C ILE A 4 -27.73 8.45 3.39
N ALA A 5 -27.78 9.66 3.98
CA ALA A 5 -29.01 10.37 4.31
C ALA A 5 -29.65 11.15 3.15
N HIS A 6 -28.93 11.48 2.06
CA HIS A 6 -29.52 12.33 1.00
C HIS A 6 -30.60 11.67 0.15
N ASN A 7 -30.71 10.33 0.17
CA ASN A 7 -31.80 9.59 -0.50
C ASN A 7 -32.88 9.06 0.46
N LEU A 8 -32.80 9.37 1.76
CA LEU A 8 -33.77 8.89 2.74
C LEU A 8 -34.97 9.85 2.87
N PRO A 9 -36.19 9.31 3.11
CA PRO A 9 -37.37 10.12 3.45
C PRO A 9 -37.07 11.09 4.60
N THR A 10 -37.74 12.25 4.62
CA THR A 10 -37.52 13.30 5.63
C THR A 10 -37.65 12.79 7.07
N THR A 11 -38.60 11.87 7.32
CA THR A 11 -38.81 11.23 8.63
C THR A 11 -37.58 10.47 9.12
N THR A 12 -36.92 9.71 8.24
CA THR A 12 -35.71 8.94 8.56
C THR A 12 -34.52 9.85 8.86
N ARG A 13 -34.46 11.05 8.25
CA ARG A 13 -33.42 12.04 8.55
C ARG A 13 -33.57 12.66 9.94
N ASP A 14 -34.79 12.97 10.35
CA ASP A 14 -35.07 13.52 11.68
C ASP A 14 -34.80 12.46 12.78
N GLU A 15 -35.15 11.20 12.53
CA GLU A 15 -34.83 10.06 13.40
C GLU A 15 -33.30 9.90 13.57
N LEU A 16 -32.53 9.91 12.49
CA LEU A 16 -31.06 9.85 12.54
C LEU A 16 -30.44 11.05 13.28
N ALA A 17 -30.97 12.26 13.08
CA ALA A 17 -30.51 13.45 13.78
C ALA A 17 -30.71 13.33 15.30
N SER A 18 -31.84 12.76 15.74
CA SER A 18 -32.13 12.54 17.16
C SER A 18 -31.19 11.53 17.84
N LEU A 19 -30.68 10.55 17.07
CA LEU A 19 -29.75 9.53 17.56
C LEU A 19 -28.28 9.93 17.47
N SER A 20 -27.94 11.04 16.81
CA SER A 20 -26.54 11.48 16.65
C SER A 20 -25.76 11.54 17.97
N PRO A 21 -26.29 12.12 19.08
CA PRO A 21 -25.56 12.15 20.35
C PRO A 21 -25.34 10.78 21.01
N LEU A 22 -26.16 9.77 20.66
CA LEU A 22 -25.94 8.40 21.08
C LEU A 22 -24.83 7.76 20.25
N PHE A 23 -24.85 7.95 18.94
CA PHE A 23 -23.82 7.45 18.03
C PHE A 23 -22.45 8.08 18.28
N ASP A 24 -22.38 9.37 18.58
CA ASP A 24 -21.14 10.05 18.93
C ASP A 24 -20.51 9.42 20.19
N ALA A 25 -21.29 9.20 21.24
CA ALA A 25 -20.81 8.59 22.48
C ALA A 25 -20.37 7.13 22.28
N LEU A 26 -21.11 6.35 21.49
CA LEU A 26 -20.73 4.96 21.18
C LEU A 26 -19.48 4.90 20.28
N ALA A 27 -19.34 5.83 19.34
CA ALA A 27 -18.16 5.96 18.49
C ALA A 27 -16.90 6.24 19.30
N GLU A 28 -16.96 7.15 20.28
CA GLU A 28 -15.82 7.45 21.16
C GLU A 28 -15.34 6.20 21.92
N VAL A 29 -16.28 5.38 22.43
CA VAL A 29 -15.95 4.11 23.11
C VAL A 29 -15.30 3.12 22.14
N ALA A 30 -15.84 2.97 20.93
CA ALA A 30 -15.29 2.05 19.93
C ALA A 30 -13.88 2.48 19.48
N VAL A 31 -13.67 3.78 19.25
CA VAL A 31 -12.37 4.35 18.87
C VAL A 31 -11.33 4.22 19.99
N ALA A 32 -11.77 4.25 21.25
CA ALA A 32 -10.90 3.99 22.41
C ALA A 32 -10.54 2.50 22.57
N GLY A 33 -11.16 1.59 21.81
CA GLY A 33 -11.00 0.14 21.98
C GLY A 33 -11.66 -0.39 23.25
N GLU A 34 -12.69 0.30 23.75
CA GLU A 34 -13.41 -0.04 24.97
C GLU A 34 -14.80 -0.62 24.66
N VAL A 35 -15.50 -1.08 25.70
CA VAL A 35 -16.86 -1.64 25.63
C VAL A 35 -17.81 -0.69 26.37
N PRO A 36 -19.03 -0.41 25.84
CA PRO A 36 -19.92 0.57 26.45
C PRO A 36 -20.36 0.17 27.86
N GLY A 37 -20.26 1.11 28.80
CA GLY A 37 -20.73 0.93 30.16
C GLY A 37 -22.27 0.91 30.30
N PRO A 38 -22.80 0.56 31.49
CA PRO A 38 -24.23 0.36 31.71
C PRO A 38 -25.12 1.57 31.36
N GLY A 39 -24.64 2.79 31.59
CA GLY A 39 -25.39 4.01 31.28
C GLY A 39 -25.59 4.22 29.77
N LEU A 40 -24.61 3.83 28.95
CA LEU A 40 -24.71 3.95 27.49
C LEU A 40 -25.58 2.82 26.92
N LEU A 41 -25.50 1.62 27.49
CA LEU A 41 -26.39 0.50 27.16
C LEU A 41 -27.86 0.80 27.48
N ALA A 42 -28.14 1.46 28.60
CA ALA A 42 -29.50 1.92 28.93
C ALA A 42 -30.05 2.88 27.86
N ARG A 43 -29.23 3.82 27.38
CA ARG A 43 -29.62 4.75 26.29
C ARG A 43 -29.89 4.02 24.97
N VAL A 44 -29.14 2.96 24.66
CA VAL A 44 -29.42 2.11 23.48
C VAL A 44 -30.76 1.39 23.66
N SER A 45 -31.05 0.85 24.85
CA SER A 45 -32.32 0.19 25.15
C SER A 45 -33.52 1.15 25.09
N GLU A 46 -33.35 2.40 25.51
CA GLU A 46 -34.37 3.47 25.36
C GLU A 46 -34.62 3.80 23.88
N ALA A 47 -33.57 3.79 23.05
CA ALA A 47 -33.63 4.07 21.63
C ALA A 47 -34.10 2.88 20.77
N ARG A 48 -34.40 1.71 21.35
CA ARG A 48 -34.64 0.44 20.62
C ARG A 48 -35.68 0.55 19.50
N TYR A 49 -36.78 1.26 19.72
CA TYR A 49 -37.86 1.36 18.72
C TYR A 49 -37.46 2.22 17.52
N LEU A 50 -36.68 3.29 17.76
CA LEU A 50 -36.11 4.12 16.69
C LEU A 50 -35.02 3.37 15.94
N LEU A 51 -34.18 2.61 16.63
CA LEU A 51 -33.19 1.76 15.96
C LEU A 51 -33.89 0.70 15.09
N ALA A 52 -34.96 0.07 15.61
CA ALA A 52 -35.74 -0.88 14.85
C ALA A 52 -36.39 -0.24 13.60
N SER A 53 -36.93 0.97 13.67
CA SER A 53 -37.53 1.62 12.48
C SER A 53 -36.52 1.94 11.38
N LEU A 54 -35.24 2.10 11.73
CA LEU A 54 -34.15 2.36 10.78
C LEU A 54 -33.58 1.10 10.13
N ALA A 55 -33.80 -0.08 10.71
CA ALA A 55 -33.27 -1.33 10.20
C ALA A 55 -34.16 -1.91 9.09
N LEU A 56 -33.56 -2.12 7.91
CA LEU A 56 -34.20 -2.79 6.77
C LEU A 56 -34.54 -4.25 7.08
N ASP A 57 -35.46 -4.83 6.31
CA ASP A 57 -35.69 -6.28 6.36
C ASP A 57 -34.62 -7.05 5.57
N PRO A 58 -34.21 -8.24 6.04
CA PRO A 58 -33.25 -9.09 5.32
C PRO A 58 -33.83 -9.54 3.97
N LYS A 59 -33.02 -9.59 2.92
CA LYS A 59 -33.46 -10.17 1.64
C LYS A 59 -33.58 -11.68 1.74
N ASP A 60 -34.22 -12.31 0.77
CA ASP A 60 -34.34 -13.77 0.73
C ASP A 60 -32.94 -14.41 0.63
N GLY A 61 -32.70 -15.43 1.46
CA GLY A 61 -31.39 -16.09 1.58
C GLY A 61 -30.39 -15.43 2.53
N GLU A 62 -30.62 -14.18 2.96
CA GLU A 62 -29.74 -13.49 3.91
C GLU A 62 -30.18 -13.74 5.37
N PRO A 63 -29.25 -14.10 6.29
CA PRO A 63 -29.58 -14.33 7.70
C PRO A 63 -29.99 -13.05 8.42
N TYR A 64 -29.48 -11.89 7.99
CA TYR A 64 -29.81 -10.58 8.53
C TYR A 64 -29.62 -9.47 7.48
N SER A 65 -30.28 -8.33 7.66
CA SER A 65 -30.09 -7.14 6.81
C SER A 65 -28.93 -6.29 7.28
N ARG A 66 -28.27 -5.52 6.41
CA ARG A 66 -27.27 -4.52 6.82
C ARG A 66 -27.77 -3.11 6.55
N SER A 67 -27.92 -2.33 7.61
CA SER A 67 -28.31 -0.91 7.53
C SER A 67 -27.18 -0.06 8.12
N ILE A 68 -26.30 0.48 7.28
CA ILE A 68 -25.22 1.36 7.73
C ILE A 68 -25.84 2.71 8.13
N LEU A 69 -25.62 3.10 9.39
CA LEU A 69 -26.13 4.34 9.97
C LEU A 69 -25.12 5.48 9.89
N ARG A 70 -23.84 5.15 10.08
CA ARG A 70 -22.71 6.08 10.02
C ARG A 70 -21.48 5.31 9.58
N ALA A 71 -20.72 5.88 8.65
CA ALA A 71 -19.37 5.43 8.34
C ALA A 71 -18.49 6.66 8.09
N ASP A 72 -17.43 6.81 8.86
CA ASP A 72 -16.38 7.81 8.67
C ASP A 72 -15.00 7.14 8.70
N ASP A 73 -13.90 7.85 8.91
CA ASP A 73 -12.56 7.26 8.93
C ASP A 73 -12.19 6.60 10.27
N GLN A 74 -13.00 6.81 11.31
CA GLN A 74 -12.76 6.29 12.65
C GLN A 74 -13.70 5.16 13.01
N VAL A 75 -14.96 5.20 12.55
CA VAL A 75 -15.96 4.19 12.94
C VAL A 75 -16.96 3.88 11.83
N GLU A 76 -17.36 2.61 11.73
CA GLU A 76 -18.60 2.18 11.10
C GLU A 76 -19.62 1.80 12.17
N ILE A 77 -20.84 2.33 12.06
CA ILE A 77 -22.00 2.00 12.88
C ILE A 77 -23.09 1.46 11.95
N MET A 78 -23.56 0.24 12.23
CA MET A 78 -24.59 -0.40 11.43
C MET A 78 -25.57 -1.21 12.28
N LEU A 79 -26.79 -1.37 11.77
CA LEU A 79 -27.82 -2.25 12.34
C LEU A 79 -27.96 -3.53 11.53
N ALA A 80 -28.09 -4.65 12.25
CA ALA A 80 -28.44 -5.94 11.68
C ALA A 80 -29.80 -6.44 12.21
N ARG A 81 -30.77 -6.57 11.32
CA ARG A 81 -32.08 -7.20 11.63
C ARG A 81 -32.04 -8.66 11.22
N TRP A 82 -32.14 -9.54 12.21
CA TRP A 82 -31.95 -10.98 12.06
C TRP A 82 -33.25 -11.73 11.80
N ARG A 83 -33.18 -12.73 10.92
CA ARG A 83 -34.24 -13.72 10.74
C ARG A 83 -34.24 -14.70 11.92
N PRO A 84 -35.41 -15.13 12.40
CA PRO A 84 -35.49 -16.19 13.40
C PRO A 84 -34.78 -17.47 12.95
N GLY A 85 -33.98 -18.06 13.84
CA GLY A 85 -33.31 -19.34 13.64
C GLY A 85 -32.21 -19.33 12.59
N HIS A 86 -31.77 -18.16 12.10
CA HIS A 86 -30.70 -18.05 11.12
C HIS A 86 -29.38 -17.64 11.79
N SER A 87 -28.28 -18.15 11.23
CA SER A 87 -26.93 -17.82 11.64
C SER A 87 -26.17 -17.12 10.53
N CYS A 88 -25.29 -16.19 10.93
CA CYS A 88 -24.22 -15.77 10.04
C CYS A 88 -23.18 -16.89 9.92
N ALA A 89 -22.37 -16.84 8.87
CA ALA A 89 -21.21 -17.72 8.74
C ALA A 89 -20.08 -17.22 9.65
N PRO A 90 -19.15 -18.09 10.10
CA PRO A 90 -17.98 -17.65 10.83
C PRO A 90 -17.20 -16.62 10.00
N HIS A 91 -16.79 -15.54 10.64
CA HIS A 91 -16.12 -14.43 9.95
C HIS A 91 -15.17 -13.69 10.87
N ASP A 92 -14.22 -12.98 10.26
CA ASP A 92 -13.40 -11.98 10.94
C ASP A 92 -13.89 -10.56 10.63
N HIS A 93 -13.16 -9.58 11.16
CA HIS A 93 -13.52 -8.17 11.09
C HIS A 93 -12.50 -7.34 10.30
N GLY A 94 -11.71 -7.96 9.39
CA GLY A 94 -10.76 -7.23 8.55
C GLY A 94 -9.71 -6.41 9.32
N GLY A 95 -9.39 -6.82 10.56
CA GLY A 95 -8.49 -6.11 11.46
C GLY A 95 -9.14 -4.98 12.27
N ALA A 96 -10.45 -4.76 12.14
CA ALA A 96 -11.19 -3.82 12.98
C ALA A 96 -11.44 -4.40 14.38
N SER A 97 -11.48 -3.51 15.36
CA SER A 97 -11.94 -3.79 16.73
C SER A 97 -13.31 -3.15 16.96
N GLY A 98 -13.98 -3.47 18.06
CA GLY A 98 -15.20 -2.76 18.45
C GLY A 98 -16.13 -3.61 19.29
N PHE A 99 -17.43 -3.48 19.07
CA PHE A 99 -18.42 -4.25 19.81
C PHE A 99 -19.76 -4.36 19.09
N VAL A 100 -20.51 -5.38 19.45
CA VAL A 100 -21.90 -5.61 19.03
C VAL A 100 -22.81 -5.51 20.24
N ILE A 101 -23.87 -4.72 20.15
CA ILE A 101 -24.90 -4.64 21.20
C ILE A 101 -26.12 -5.44 20.73
N ALA A 102 -26.57 -6.39 21.54
CA ALA A 102 -27.85 -7.07 21.32
C ALA A 102 -28.99 -6.10 21.72
N VAL A 103 -29.61 -5.45 20.74
CA VAL A 103 -30.66 -4.43 20.98
C VAL A 103 -32.03 -5.08 21.24
N GLU A 104 -32.30 -6.20 20.57
CA GLU A 104 -33.54 -6.98 20.73
C GLU A 104 -33.25 -8.45 20.46
N GLY A 105 -33.79 -9.35 21.29
CA GLY A 105 -33.71 -10.80 21.09
C GLY A 105 -32.54 -11.49 21.80
N MET A 106 -32.34 -12.76 21.49
CA MET A 106 -31.29 -13.61 22.06
C MET A 106 -30.42 -14.21 20.95
N PHE A 107 -29.12 -14.17 21.17
CA PHE A 107 -28.13 -14.59 20.18
C PHE A 107 -27.17 -15.61 20.78
N HIS A 108 -26.96 -16.72 20.09
CA HIS A 108 -25.88 -17.63 20.41
C HIS A 108 -24.63 -17.23 19.62
N GLU A 109 -23.59 -16.79 20.30
CA GLU A 109 -22.28 -16.48 19.71
C GLU A 109 -21.35 -17.69 19.87
N ARG A 110 -20.68 -18.10 18.79
CA ARG A 110 -19.58 -19.07 18.86
C ARG A 110 -18.29 -18.41 18.39
N ARG A 111 -17.21 -18.60 19.14
CA ARG A 111 -15.87 -18.15 18.78
C ARG A 111 -15.03 -19.32 18.28
N PHE A 112 -14.14 -19.04 17.35
CA PHE A 112 -13.33 -20.03 16.66
C PHE A 112 -11.84 -19.74 16.83
N HIS A 113 -11.05 -20.80 16.83
CA HIS A 113 -9.60 -20.74 16.75
C HIS A 113 -9.08 -21.75 15.73
N TRP A 114 -7.88 -21.49 15.22
CA TRP A 114 -7.20 -22.39 14.30
C TRP A 114 -6.63 -23.60 15.04
N GLU A 115 -7.10 -24.79 14.68
CA GLU A 115 -6.50 -26.06 15.04
C GLU A 115 -5.85 -26.68 13.80
N GLY A 116 -4.56 -26.45 13.63
CA GLY A 116 -3.86 -26.81 12.40
C GLY A 116 -4.37 -25.96 11.23
N THR A 117 -4.99 -26.59 10.24
CA THR A 117 -5.59 -25.93 9.06
C THR A 117 -7.12 -25.91 9.13
N GLN A 118 -7.71 -26.14 10.30
CA GLN A 118 -9.15 -26.19 10.50
C GLN A 118 -9.57 -25.19 11.58
N LEU A 119 -10.81 -24.73 11.54
CA LEU A 119 -11.39 -23.89 12.59
C LEU A 119 -12.16 -24.77 13.57
N ALA A 120 -11.81 -24.68 14.84
CA ALA A 120 -12.52 -25.34 15.94
C ALA A 120 -13.21 -24.30 16.81
N VAL A 121 -14.40 -24.64 17.32
CA VAL A 121 -15.13 -23.79 18.27
C VAL A 121 -14.41 -23.83 19.61
N THR A 122 -14.01 -22.66 20.11
CA THR A 122 -13.36 -22.51 21.42
C THR A 122 -14.34 -22.17 22.53
N GLU A 123 -15.37 -21.41 22.21
CA GLU A 123 -16.36 -20.92 23.17
C GLU A 123 -17.71 -20.77 22.48
N GLY A 124 -18.79 -21.06 23.21
CA GLY A 124 -20.16 -20.79 22.80
C GLY A 124 -20.91 -20.13 23.96
N THR A 125 -21.43 -18.93 23.72
CA THR A 125 -22.03 -18.08 24.77
C THR A 125 -23.37 -17.52 24.31
N MET A 126 -24.39 -17.65 25.16
CA MET A 126 -25.69 -17.02 24.94
C MET A 126 -25.61 -15.54 25.31
N ARG A 127 -26.00 -14.67 24.39
CA ARG A 127 -25.97 -13.21 24.51
C ARG A 127 -27.40 -12.69 24.60
N HIS A 128 -27.66 -11.94 25.65
CA HIS A 128 -28.98 -11.41 25.97
C HIS A 128 -29.14 -9.95 25.55
N GLU A 129 -30.40 -9.52 25.41
CA GLU A 129 -30.72 -8.12 25.16
C GLU A 129 -30.04 -7.17 26.17
N GLY A 130 -29.46 -6.09 25.67
CA GLY A 130 -28.74 -5.09 26.44
C GLY A 130 -27.26 -5.44 26.70
N GLU A 131 -26.79 -6.62 26.28
CA GLU A 131 -25.38 -6.98 26.40
C GLU A 131 -24.53 -6.40 25.26
N ALA A 132 -23.30 -6.00 25.61
CA ALA A 132 -22.26 -5.66 24.65
C ALA A 132 -21.27 -6.81 24.52
N ILE A 133 -21.03 -7.21 23.28
CA ILE A 133 -20.16 -8.28 22.86
C ILE A 133 -18.88 -7.62 22.31
N PRO A 134 -17.74 -7.70 23.01
CA PRO A 134 -16.50 -7.10 22.53
C PRO A 134 -15.95 -7.87 21.32
N ILE A 135 -15.37 -7.14 20.38
CA ILE A 135 -14.76 -7.66 19.14
C ILE A 135 -13.31 -7.20 19.07
N SER A 136 -12.40 -8.18 19.01
CA SER A 136 -10.98 -7.95 18.74
C SER A 136 -10.63 -8.16 17.26
N PRO A 137 -9.53 -7.56 16.76
CA PRO A 137 -9.07 -7.75 15.38
C PRO A 137 -8.82 -9.21 14.97
N GLU A 138 -8.43 -10.06 15.93
CA GLU A 138 -8.16 -11.49 15.75
C GLU A 138 -9.38 -12.40 15.95
N ASP A 139 -10.51 -11.87 16.41
CA ASP A 139 -11.69 -12.69 16.68
C ASP A 139 -12.29 -13.24 15.38
N ILE A 140 -12.48 -14.57 15.34
CA ILE A 140 -13.31 -15.25 14.35
C ILE A 140 -14.54 -15.77 15.09
N HIS A 141 -15.72 -15.34 14.68
CA HIS A 141 -16.95 -15.76 15.35
C HIS A 141 -18.14 -15.90 14.40
N ASP A 142 -19.17 -16.61 14.85
CA ASP A 142 -20.51 -16.51 14.28
C ASP A 142 -21.55 -16.21 15.36
N MET A 143 -22.70 -15.72 14.92
CA MET A 143 -23.85 -15.43 15.73
C MET A 143 -25.10 -16.03 15.08
N ALA A 144 -25.93 -16.65 15.90
CA ALA A 144 -27.23 -17.18 15.51
C ALA A 144 -28.33 -16.52 16.33
N ALA A 145 -29.37 -16.04 15.69
CA ALA A 145 -30.53 -15.49 16.39
C ALA A 145 -31.52 -16.63 16.70
N GLU A 146 -31.77 -16.90 17.99
CA GLU A 146 -32.73 -17.93 18.40
C GLU A 146 -34.16 -17.58 17.95
N THR A 147 -34.48 -16.29 17.98
CA THR A 147 -35.72 -15.69 17.49
C THR A 147 -35.39 -14.56 16.51
N ALA A 148 -36.38 -13.77 16.07
CA ALA A 148 -36.07 -12.49 15.46
C ALA A 148 -35.28 -11.63 16.46
N GLY A 149 -34.40 -10.76 15.95
CA GLY A 149 -33.62 -9.88 16.80
C GLY A 149 -32.98 -8.73 16.03
N LEU A 150 -32.44 -7.78 16.78
CA LEU A 150 -31.75 -6.60 16.27
C LEU A 150 -30.42 -6.44 17.00
N THR A 151 -29.35 -6.23 16.25
CA THR A 151 -28.03 -5.91 16.80
C THR A 151 -27.51 -4.59 16.25
N LEU A 152 -26.79 -3.84 17.08
CA LEU A 152 -26.10 -2.60 16.72
C LEU A 152 -24.60 -2.86 16.77
N HIS A 153 -23.91 -2.74 15.63
CA HIS A 153 -22.50 -3.03 15.51
C HIS A 153 -21.71 -1.75 15.36
N LEU A 154 -20.56 -1.69 16.04
CA LEU A 154 -19.60 -0.62 15.92
C LEU A 154 -18.22 -1.21 15.67
N TYR A 155 -17.56 -0.73 14.61
CA TYR A 155 -16.23 -1.19 14.21
C TYR A 155 -15.29 0.00 14.03
N SER A 156 -14.10 -0.07 14.64
CA SER A 156 -13.05 0.92 14.59
C SER A 156 -11.66 0.29 14.38
N PRO A 157 -10.90 0.72 13.36
CA PRO A 157 -11.37 1.52 12.22
C PRO A 157 -12.46 0.76 11.43
N PRO A 158 -13.21 1.42 10.52
CA PRO A 158 -14.13 0.72 9.63
C PRO A 158 -13.40 -0.41 8.88
N PRO A 159 -13.96 -1.63 8.84
CA PRO A 159 -13.30 -2.76 8.22
C PRO A 159 -13.21 -2.54 6.69
N PRO A 160 -12.03 -2.68 6.06
CA PRO A 160 -11.88 -2.54 4.61
C PRO A 160 -12.53 -3.72 3.84
N GLY A 161 -12.79 -4.82 4.54
CA GLY A 161 -13.42 -6.05 4.08
C GLY A 161 -13.52 -7.04 5.23
N MET A 162 -14.09 -8.21 4.98
CA MET A 162 -14.15 -9.31 5.95
C MET A 162 -13.85 -10.64 5.26
N ARG A 163 -13.28 -11.57 6.00
CA ARG A 163 -13.17 -12.96 5.58
C ARG A 163 -14.33 -13.76 6.15
N VAL A 164 -15.05 -14.49 5.28
CA VAL A 164 -16.14 -15.40 5.64
C VAL A 164 -15.67 -16.83 5.42
N PHE A 165 -15.78 -17.66 6.45
CA PHE A 165 -15.24 -19.01 6.49
C PHE A 165 -16.32 -20.05 6.21
N ASP A 166 -16.18 -20.75 5.09
CA ASP A 166 -17.00 -21.89 4.69
C ASP A 166 -16.42 -23.17 5.31
N LEU A 167 -16.96 -23.54 6.48
CA LEU A 167 -16.48 -24.70 7.25
C LEU A 167 -16.68 -26.03 6.49
N GLU A 168 -17.74 -26.13 5.68
CA GLU A 168 -18.03 -27.36 4.92
C GLU A 168 -16.98 -27.62 3.84
N ARG A 169 -16.53 -26.56 3.16
CA ARG A 169 -15.52 -26.64 2.11
C ARG A 169 -14.09 -26.46 2.60
N SER A 170 -13.91 -26.01 3.85
CA SER A 170 -12.61 -25.55 4.37
C SER A 170 -12.00 -24.46 3.48
N GLU A 171 -12.82 -23.48 3.09
CA GLU A 171 -12.46 -22.37 2.20
C GLU A 171 -12.88 -21.04 2.82
N VAL A 172 -12.12 -19.99 2.53
CA VAL A 172 -12.46 -18.62 2.91
C VAL A 172 -12.86 -17.81 1.68
N LEU A 173 -13.82 -16.92 1.87
CA LEU A 173 -14.21 -15.89 0.90
C LEU A 173 -13.82 -14.53 1.47
N GLU A 174 -13.09 -13.73 0.68
CA GLU A 174 -12.79 -12.35 1.04
C GLU A 174 -13.86 -11.43 0.43
N LEU A 175 -14.69 -10.85 1.29
CA LEU A 175 -15.79 -9.99 0.89
C LEU A 175 -15.42 -8.53 1.17
N VAL A 176 -15.45 -7.70 0.13
CA VAL A 176 -15.06 -6.28 0.18
C VAL A 176 -16.27 -5.40 -0.12
N GLY A 177 -16.53 -4.39 0.70
CA GLY A 177 -17.69 -3.50 0.55
C GLY A 177 -18.86 -3.89 1.47
N ASN A 178 -20.09 -3.49 1.13
CA ASN A 178 -21.28 -3.70 1.98
C ASN A 178 -21.87 -5.12 1.86
N TYR A 179 -21.04 -6.14 2.05
CA TYR A 179 -21.48 -7.53 2.19
C TYR A 179 -21.65 -7.85 3.67
N GLY A 180 -22.55 -8.79 3.98
CA GLY A 180 -22.63 -9.34 5.33
C GLY A 180 -21.97 -10.71 5.45
N ALA A 181 -21.90 -11.16 6.69
CA ALA A 181 -21.21 -12.39 7.07
C ALA A 181 -22.01 -13.64 6.71
N TRP A 182 -22.18 -13.93 5.44
CA TRP A 182 -22.77 -15.17 4.95
C TRP A 182 -22.12 -15.57 3.64
N ILE A 183 -22.26 -16.84 3.25
CA ILE A 183 -21.69 -17.34 2.00
C ILE A 183 -22.60 -16.89 0.86
N PRO A 184 -22.16 -15.97 -0.04
CA PRO A 184 -22.98 -15.50 -1.14
C PRO A 184 -23.19 -16.58 -2.22
N ASP A 185 -24.33 -16.52 -2.89
CA ASP A 185 -24.61 -17.34 -4.07
C ASP A 185 -23.70 -16.95 -5.25
N GLY A 186 -23.34 -17.94 -6.08
CA GLY A 186 -22.54 -17.75 -7.31
C GLY A 186 -21.05 -18.12 -7.18
N GLU A 187 -20.28 -17.81 -8.22
CA GLU A 187 -18.83 -18.01 -8.23
C GLU A 187 -18.12 -16.81 -7.60
N HIS A 188 -17.50 -17.04 -6.45
CA HIS A 188 -16.67 -16.07 -5.73
C HIS A 188 -15.27 -16.65 -5.54
N ALA A 189 -14.26 -15.77 -5.51
CA ALA A 189 -12.90 -16.19 -5.24
C ALA A 189 -12.82 -16.86 -3.86
N ARG A 190 -12.25 -18.06 -3.83
CA ARG A 190 -12.15 -18.91 -2.65
C ARG A 190 -10.69 -19.26 -2.42
N VAL A 191 -10.28 -19.21 -1.16
CA VAL A 191 -8.92 -19.59 -0.74
C VAL A 191 -9.02 -20.73 0.26
N PRO A 192 -8.34 -21.87 0.05
CA PRO A 192 -8.34 -22.96 1.03
C PRO A 192 -7.84 -22.51 2.41
N PHE A 193 -8.42 -23.05 3.49
CA PHE A 193 -7.96 -22.79 4.85
C PHE A 193 -6.48 -23.10 5.05
N ALA A 194 -5.95 -24.13 4.37
CA ALA A 194 -4.54 -24.48 4.45
C ALA A 194 -3.58 -23.36 4.00
N ASP A 195 -4.05 -22.43 3.16
CA ASP A 195 -3.23 -21.32 2.63
C ASP A 195 -3.30 -20.07 3.53
N ILE A 196 -4.31 -19.97 4.41
CA ILE A 196 -4.57 -18.80 5.25
C ILE A 196 -4.49 -19.07 6.75
N ALA A 197 -4.53 -20.34 7.17
CA ALA A 197 -4.36 -20.72 8.56
C ALA A 197 -3.03 -20.12 9.05
N PRO A 198 -3.01 -19.49 10.24
CA PRO A 198 -1.78 -19.09 10.87
C PRO A 198 -0.85 -20.30 10.84
N PRO A 199 0.43 -20.14 10.47
CA PRO A 199 1.35 -21.24 10.49
C PRO A 199 1.24 -21.86 11.87
N THR A 200 0.71 -23.09 11.94
CA THR A 200 0.72 -23.86 13.17
C THR A 200 2.19 -23.91 13.50
N ILE A 201 2.67 -23.13 14.48
CA ILE A 201 4.09 -23.14 14.84
C ILE A 201 4.28 -24.56 15.35
N PRO A 202 4.86 -25.48 14.55
CA PRO A 202 5.14 -26.77 15.08
C PRO A 202 6.16 -26.50 16.16
N GLN A 203 6.01 -27.10 17.35
CA GLN A 203 7.15 -27.18 18.26
C GLN A 203 8.36 -27.60 17.42
N THR A 204 9.35 -26.71 17.36
CA THR A 204 10.44 -26.70 16.40
C THR A 204 11.00 -28.10 16.17
N GLN A 205 10.72 -28.72 15.03
CA GLN A 205 11.41 -29.94 14.61
C GLN A 205 12.57 -29.55 13.69
N GLY A 206 13.66 -29.08 14.28
CA GLY A 206 14.91 -28.87 13.53
C GLY A 206 15.76 -27.72 14.06
N LYS A 207 17.05 -27.75 13.69
CA LYS A 207 17.95 -26.60 13.89
C LYS A 207 17.42 -25.41 13.07
N PRO A 208 17.47 -24.17 13.58
CA PRO A 208 17.14 -22.99 12.80
C PRO A 208 18.12 -22.85 11.63
N VAL A 209 17.66 -22.14 10.60
CA VAL A 209 18.35 -22.04 9.31
C VAL A 209 19.06 -20.70 9.19
N ILE A 210 20.30 -20.74 8.71
CA ILE A 210 20.98 -19.59 8.12
C ILE A 210 20.95 -19.77 6.60
N TRP A 211 20.16 -18.94 5.93
CA TRP A 211 19.99 -19.02 4.49
C TRP A 211 20.86 -17.97 3.79
N VAL A 212 21.75 -18.42 2.92
CA VAL A 212 22.61 -17.60 2.05
C VAL A 212 22.14 -17.72 0.61
N GLY A 213 21.24 -16.83 0.20
CA GLY A 213 20.80 -16.68 -1.18
C GLY A 213 21.79 -15.85 -2.01
N HIS A 214 21.96 -16.19 -3.28
CA HIS A 214 22.68 -15.33 -4.23
C HIS A 214 22.04 -15.32 -5.61
N THR A 215 22.06 -14.17 -6.29
CA THR A 215 21.43 -14.07 -7.62
C THR A 215 22.34 -14.64 -8.71
N THR A 216 21.80 -15.51 -9.55
CA THR A 216 22.58 -16.26 -10.56
C THR A 216 22.60 -15.60 -11.93
N ARG A 217 21.57 -14.80 -12.23
CA ARG A 217 21.44 -14.05 -13.48
C ARG A 217 20.89 -12.67 -13.14
N TYR A 218 21.57 -11.64 -13.63
CA TYR A 218 21.07 -10.26 -13.74
C TYR A 218 22.04 -9.46 -14.61
N ARG A 219 23.17 -9.04 -14.02
CA ARG A 219 24.28 -8.35 -14.71
C ARG A 219 25.63 -8.91 -14.22
N GLY A 220 26.73 -8.51 -14.86
CA GLY A 220 28.08 -8.99 -14.53
C GLY A 220 28.38 -9.01 -13.01
N GLY A 221 29.08 -10.05 -12.56
CA GLY A 221 29.35 -10.32 -11.14
C GLY A 221 28.61 -11.53 -10.55
N SER A 222 27.56 -12.05 -11.20
CA SER A 222 26.75 -13.15 -10.66
C SER A 222 27.52 -14.48 -10.47
N ALA A 223 28.52 -14.75 -11.31
CA ALA A 223 29.36 -15.94 -11.14
C ALA A 223 30.27 -15.81 -9.90
N GLU A 224 30.77 -14.62 -9.62
CA GLU A 224 31.53 -14.31 -8.42
C GLU A 224 30.65 -14.35 -7.15
N PHE A 225 29.37 -14.01 -7.26
CA PHE A 225 28.41 -14.11 -6.15
C PHE A 225 28.25 -15.56 -5.67
N ALA A 226 28.25 -16.54 -6.58
CA ALA A 226 28.20 -17.96 -6.21
C ALA A 226 29.42 -18.36 -5.35
N VAL A 227 30.63 -17.92 -5.74
CA VAL A 227 31.85 -18.18 -4.97
C VAL A 227 31.82 -17.45 -3.63
N ALA A 228 31.33 -16.22 -3.58
CA ALA A 228 31.20 -15.45 -2.35
C ALA A 228 30.17 -16.08 -1.38
N ALA A 229 29.02 -16.52 -1.89
CA ALA A 229 28.00 -17.23 -1.14
C ALA A 229 28.52 -18.56 -0.58
N ALA A 230 29.26 -19.33 -1.40
CA ALA A 230 29.89 -20.56 -0.95
C ALA A 230 30.98 -20.31 0.11
N THR A 231 31.74 -19.21 0.01
CA THR A 231 32.70 -18.79 1.05
C THR A 231 31.97 -18.49 2.35
N MET A 232 30.93 -17.65 2.30
CA MET A 232 30.12 -17.25 3.44
C MET A 232 29.44 -18.45 4.11
N GLY A 233 28.84 -19.36 3.32
CA GLY A 233 28.20 -20.56 3.86
C GLY A 233 29.16 -21.46 4.64
N ARG A 234 30.41 -21.64 4.17
CA ARG A 234 31.42 -22.42 4.91
C ARG A 234 31.83 -21.75 6.22
N GLU A 235 32.01 -20.43 6.21
CA GLU A 235 32.39 -19.68 7.41
C GLU A 235 31.27 -19.67 8.45
N LEU A 236 30.02 -19.37 8.03
CA LEU A 236 28.85 -19.41 8.91
C LEU A 236 28.58 -20.81 9.47
N ALA A 237 28.79 -21.88 8.69
CA ALA A 237 28.63 -23.24 9.18
C ALA A 237 29.67 -23.62 10.23
N ALA A 238 30.87 -23.04 10.16
CA ALA A 238 31.91 -23.23 11.17
C ALA A 238 31.61 -22.44 12.46
N GLU A 239 31.04 -21.23 12.33
CA GLU A 239 30.68 -20.32 13.42
C GLU A 239 29.41 -20.75 14.16
N HIS A 240 28.38 -21.18 13.44
CA HIS A 240 27.04 -21.49 13.95
C HIS A 240 26.74 -22.99 13.88
N ARG A 241 27.36 -23.80 14.74
CA ARG A 241 27.16 -25.27 14.77
C ARG A 241 25.76 -25.71 15.20
N ASP A 242 25.02 -24.81 15.81
CA ASP A 242 23.64 -24.96 16.28
C ASP A 242 22.60 -24.63 15.19
N ALA A 243 23.00 -24.10 14.05
CA ALA A 243 22.15 -23.85 12.88
C ALA A 243 22.49 -24.76 11.69
N GLU A 244 21.53 -24.93 10.79
CA GLU A 244 21.76 -25.46 9.45
C GLU A 244 22.05 -24.31 8.48
N VAL A 245 23.14 -24.38 7.72
CA VAL A 245 23.48 -23.37 6.71
C VAL A 245 23.12 -23.85 5.32
N ILE A 246 22.30 -23.07 4.62
CA ILE A 246 21.82 -23.38 3.27
C ILE A 246 22.33 -22.31 2.32
N VAL A 247 22.92 -22.73 1.20
CA VAL A 247 23.39 -21.81 0.15
C VAL A 247 22.59 -22.09 -1.11
N SER A 248 21.86 -21.09 -1.61
CA SER A 248 20.95 -21.25 -2.75
C SER A 248 21.24 -20.22 -3.84
N GLY A 249 21.34 -20.69 -5.08
CA GLY A 249 21.34 -19.84 -6.26
C GLY A 249 19.91 -19.49 -6.65
N VAL A 250 19.59 -18.19 -6.74
CA VAL A 250 18.26 -17.67 -7.05
C VAL A 250 18.30 -17.05 -8.44
N HIS A 251 17.53 -17.57 -9.39
CA HIS A 251 17.51 -17.09 -10.78
C HIS A 251 16.44 -16.02 -10.99
N ARG A 252 15.24 -16.28 -10.48
CA ARG A 252 14.05 -15.44 -10.56
C ARG A 252 13.49 -15.17 -9.18
N LYS A 253 12.59 -14.19 -9.06
CA LYS A 253 11.90 -13.92 -7.79
C LYS A 253 11.10 -15.15 -7.31
N ALA A 254 10.53 -15.93 -8.24
CA ALA A 254 9.80 -17.16 -7.95
C ALA A 254 10.67 -18.23 -7.27
N ASP A 255 11.99 -18.28 -7.55
CA ASP A 255 12.89 -19.22 -6.87
C ASP A 255 13.10 -18.82 -5.40
N PHE A 256 13.06 -17.52 -5.11
CA PHE A 256 13.15 -17.00 -3.75
C PHE A 256 11.90 -17.40 -2.95
N GLU A 257 10.71 -17.20 -3.52
CA GLU A 257 9.44 -17.63 -2.92
C GLU A 257 9.34 -19.14 -2.76
N ALA A 258 9.80 -19.91 -3.76
CA ALA A 258 9.81 -21.36 -3.69
C ALA A 258 10.68 -21.88 -2.54
N GLU A 259 11.84 -21.26 -2.31
CA GLU A 259 12.73 -21.62 -1.20
C GLU A 259 12.13 -21.24 0.15
N LEU A 260 11.51 -20.05 0.27
CA LEU A 260 10.75 -19.66 1.47
C LEU A 260 9.62 -20.65 1.76
N GLY A 261 8.81 -20.98 0.75
CA GLY A 261 7.73 -21.96 0.87
C GLY A 261 8.25 -23.35 1.25
N ARG A 262 9.42 -23.75 0.75
CA ARG A 262 10.07 -25.02 1.15
C ARG A 262 10.46 -25.00 2.62
N LEU A 263 11.04 -23.89 3.11
CA LEU A 263 11.40 -23.73 4.52
C LEU A 263 10.17 -23.73 5.42
N ALA A 264 9.13 -22.97 5.06
CA ALA A 264 7.87 -22.90 5.77
C ALA A 264 7.19 -24.28 5.87
N ARG A 265 7.06 -25.01 4.75
CA ARG A 265 6.50 -26.39 4.74
C ARG A 265 7.32 -27.38 5.58
N SER A 266 8.62 -27.15 5.74
CA SER A 266 9.48 -27.96 6.60
C SER A 266 9.46 -27.55 8.07
N GLY A 267 8.66 -26.54 8.46
CA GLY A 267 8.61 -26.01 9.82
C GLY A 267 9.92 -25.37 10.30
N ARG A 268 10.82 -25.01 9.38
CA ARG A 268 12.14 -24.46 9.71
C ARG A 268 12.12 -22.95 9.72
N MET A 269 12.64 -22.38 10.81
CA MET A 269 12.71 -20.94 11.01
C MET A 269 14.08 -20.38 10.59
N ILE A 270 14.08 -19.22 9.95
CA ILE A 270 15.26 -18.51 9.48
C ILE A 270 15.81 -17.64 10.61
N ARG A 271 17.01 -17.95 11.10
CA ARG A 271 17.75 -17.09 12.04
C ARG A 271 18.49 -15.97 11.31
N GLN A 272 19.10 -16.29 10.16
CA GLN A 272 19.80 -15.29 9.36
C GLN A 272 19.45 -15.47 7.88
N LEU A 273 18.99 -14.39 7.24
CA LEU A 273 18.82 -14.30 5.79
C LEU A 273 19.96 -13.46 5.22
N HIS A 274 20.86 -14.06 4.44
CA HIS A 274 21.90 -13.36 3.69
C HIS A 274 21.54 -13.38 2.21
N LEU A 275 21.50 -12.23 1.56
CA LEU A 275 21.24 -12.14 0.13
C LEU A 275 22.33 -11.36 -0.60
N ILE A 276 23.09 -12.08 -1.41
CA ILE A 276 24.14 -11.53 -2.28
C ILE A 276 23.55 -11.26 -3.66
N SER A 277 23.41 -9.99 -4.01
CA SER A 277 22.70 -9.58 -5.22
C SER A 277 23.19 -8.24 -5.75
N HIS A 278 22.67 -7.88 -6.92
CA HIS A 278 22.53 -6.47 -7.26
C HIS A 278 21.22 -5.95 -6.69
N SER A 279 21.11 -4.64 -6.53
CA SER A 279 19.93 -4.00 -5.95
C SER A 279 19.42 -2.83 -6.78
N GLY A 280 18.09 -2.73 -6.86
CA GLY A 280 17.33 -1.57 -7.30
C GLY A 280 16.77 -0.79 -6.10
N MET A 281 15.71 -0.03 -6.33
CA MET A 281 15.07 0.75 -5.27
C MET A 281 14.43 -0.15 -4.22
N TYR A 282 13.74 -1.21 -4.65
CA TYR A 282 13.00 -2.13 -3.79
C TYR A 282 13.78 -3.38 -3.40
N GLY A 283 15.11 -3.28 -3.42
CA GLY A 283 16.00 -4.30 -2.90
C GLY A 283 16.61 -5.19 -3.99
N PRO A 284 16.74 -6.50 -3.77
CA PRO A 284 17.41 -7.45 -4.66
C PRO A 284 16.87 -7.47 -6.10
N MET A 285 17.77 -7.70 -7.05
CA MET A 285 17.51 -7.86 -8.48
C MET A 285 17.74 -9.29 -8.94
N PHE A 286 16.73 -9.88 -9.59
CA PHE A 286 16.73 -11.21 -10.20
C PHE A 286 16.59 -11.10 -11.73
N GLY A 287 16.59 -12.24 -12.42
CA GLY A 287 16.31 -12.30 -13.86
C GLY A 287 17.50 -11.89 -14.74
N SER A 288 17.36 -10.86 -15.56
CA SER A 288 18.40 -10.39 -16.48
C SER A 288 18.35 -8.87 -16.64
N THR A 289 19.35 -8.24 -17.26
CA THR A 289 19.26 -6.80 -17.59
C THR A 289 18.15 -6.49 -18.60
N ASP A 290 17.84 -7.44 -19.48
CA ASP A 290 16.81 -7.27 -20.52
C ASP A 290 15.40 -7.52 -19.95
N TRP A 291 15.31 -8.43 -18.97
CA TRP A 291 14.10 -8.79 -18.25
C TRP A 291 14.39 -8.87 -16.75
N PRO A 292 14.44 -7.71 -16.09
CA PRO A 292 14.81 -7.60 -14.69
C PRO A 292 13.61 -7.95 -13.80
N GLU A 293 13.86 -8.57 -12.66
CA GLU A 293 12.82 -8.89 -11.69
C GLU A 293 13.18 -8.36 -10.30
N GLN A 294 12.21 -7.78 -9.62
CA GLN A 294 12.29 -7.30 -8.24
C GLN A 294 10.89 -7.43 -7.60
N PHE A 295 10.85 -7.70 -6.31
CA PHE A 295 9.61 -7.66 -5.52
C PHE A 295 9.19 -6.20 -5.29
N SER A 296 7.93 -5.90 -5.53
CA SER A 296 7.33 -4.61 -5.21
C SER A 296 7.19 -4.42 -3.68
N PRO A 297 6.99 -3.19 -3.19
CA PRO A 297 6.68 -2.96 -1.79
C PRO A 297 5.40 -3.67 -1.31
N HIS A 298 4.40 -3.85 -2.18
CA HIS A 298 3.22 -4.65 -1.85
C HIS A 298 3.56 -6.14 -1.73
N GLU A 299 4.31 -6.70 -2.69
CA GLU A 299 4.73 -8.11 -2.63
C GLU A 299 5.55 -8.39 -1.36
N TRP A 300 6.47 -7.51 -0.98
CA TRP A 300 7.21 -7.64 0.27
C TRP A 300 6.30 -7.63 1.51
N ARG A 301 5.27 -6.78 1.53
CA ARG A 301 4.33 -6.71 2.68
C ARG A 301 3.37 -7.88 2.76
N ALA A 302 2.99 -8.43 1.61
CA ALA A 302 2.14 -9.61 1.53
C ALA A 302 2.91 -10.91 1.79
N MET A 303 4.24 -10.88 1.65
CA MET A 303 5.09 -12.05 1.88
C MET A 303 5.21 -12.38 3.36
N THR A 304 5.14 -13.68 3.67
CA THR A 304 5.48 -14.20 5.00
C THR A 304 6.85 -14.87 4.94
N ILE A 305 7.78 -14.42 5.79
CA ILE A 305 9.10 -15.05 5.94
C ILE A 305 9.16 -15.69 7.34
N PRO A 306 9.44 -17.00 7.45
CA PRO A 306 9.42 -17.71 8.73
C PRO A 306 10.67 -17.38 9.56
N PHE A 307 10.81 -16.14 10.04
CA PHE A 307 11.94 -15.75 10.89
C PHE A 307 11.85 -16.38 12.28
N ALA A 308 12.98 -16.84 12.81
CA ALA A 308 13.11 -17.18 14.22
C ALA A 308 12.95 -15.91 15.09
N SER A 309 12.70 -16.06 16.39
CA SER A 309 12.54 -14.92 17.32
C SER A 309 13.80 -14.04 17.43
N ASP A 310 14.97 -14.58 17.13
CA ASP A 310 16.26 -13.88 17.04
C ASP A 310 16.69 -13.58 15.58
N GLY A 311 15.73 -13.60 14.65
CA GLY A 311 15.91 -13.46 13.21
C GLY A 311 16.58 -12.14 12.77
N ARG A 312 17.42 -12.21 11.73
CA ARG A 312 18.12 -11.05 11.13
C ARG A 312 18.25 -11.18 9.62
N ALA A 313 18.34 -10.06 8.91
CA ALA A 313 18.51 -10.02 7.46
C ALA A 313 19.73 -9.18 7.01
N TYR A 314 20.49 -9.66 6.03
CA TYR A 314 21.73 -9.05 5.54
C TYR A 314 21.72 -8.94 4.01
N PHE A 315 21.68 -7.71 3.50
CA PHE A 315 21.63 -7.43 2.07
C PHE A 315 22.98 -6.96 1.53
N HIS A 316 23.72 -7.89 0.92
CA HIS A 316 25.08 -7.72 0.39
C HIS A 316 25.09 -7.09 -1.01
N ALA A 317 24.38 -5.98 -1.17
CA ALA A 317 24.24 -5.25 -2.42
C ALA A 317 24.46 -3.74 -2.23
N CYS A 318 24.63 -3.01 -3.34
CA CYS A 318 24.94 -1.59 -3.30
C CYS A 318 23.75 -0.77 -2.78
N ARG A 319 23.99 0.24 -1.93
CA ARG A 319 22.98 1.24 -1.50
C ARG A 319 21.72 0.68 -0.82
N THR A 320 21.72 -0.58 -0.39
CA THR A 320 20.57 -1.21 0.29
C THR A 320 20.25 -0.55 1.63
N ALA A 321 21.23 0.03 2.32
CA ALA A 321 21.01 0.76 3.57
C ALA A 321 20.24 2.08 3.43
N ARG A 322 20.08 2.61 2.21
CA ARG A 322 19.45 3.93 2.02
C ARG A 322 17.94 3.90 2.17
N TRP A 323 17.32 2.77 1.82
CA TRP A 323 15.86 2.65 1.81
C TRP A 323 15.43 1.21 2.09
N PHE A 324 16.02 0.24 1.40
CA PHE A 324 15.54 -1.14 1.42
C PHE A 324 15.73 -1.85 2.77
N ALA A 325 16.90 -1.75 3.40
CA ALA A 325 17.11 -2.39 4.71
C ALA A 325 16.19 -1.80 5.81
N PRO A 326 16.02 -0.47 5.93
CA PRO A 326 14.99 0.11 6.80
C PRO A 326 13.58 -0.37 6.48
N PHE A 327 13.18 -0.37 5.21
CA PHE A 327 11.88 -0.86 4.76
C PHE A 327 11.66 -2.33 5.13
N PHE A 328 12.65 -3.20 4.90
CA PHE A 328 12.55 -4.61 5.22
C PHE A 328 12.46 -4.85 6.73
N ALA A 329 13.22 -4.09 7.54
CA ALA A 329 13.12 -4.17 9.00
C ALA A 329 11.74 -3.78 9.51
N GLU A 330 11.12 -2.75 8.91
CA GLU A 330 9.76 -2.30 9.22
C GLU A 330 8.72 -3.35 8.83
N VAL A 331 8.84 -3.94 7.64
CA VAL A 331 7.86 -4.92 7.14
C VAL A 331 7.89 -6.25 7.91
N PHE A 332 9.09 -6.77 8.20
CA PHE A 332 9.23 -8.12 8.77
C PHE A 332 9.55 -8.13 10.27
N GLY A 333 9.68 -6.95 10.89
CA GLY A 333 9.96 -6.85 12.33
C GLY A 333 11.32 -7.40 12.76
N VAL A 334 12.30 -7.51 11.84
CA VAL A 334 13.65 -8.04 12.12
C VAL A 334 14.75 -7.02 11.85
N PRO A 335 15.82 -6.96 12.68
CA PRO A 335 17.00 -6.14 12.37
C PRO A 335 17.56 -6.48 10.99
N SER A 336 17.74 -5.44 10.16
CA SER A 336 18.16 -5.57 8.78
C SER A 336 19.41 -4.75 8.50
N PHE A 337 20.35 -5.34 7.78
CA PHE A 337 21.67 -4.77 7.52
C PHE A 337 21.83 -4.51 6.02
N GLY A 338 22.29 -3.31 5.65
CA GLY A 338 22.57 -2.94 4.26
C GLY A 338 23.89 -2.21 4.08
N ASN A 339 24.32 -2.01 2.83
CA ASN A 339 25.49 -1.18 2.52
C ASN A 339 25.05 0.21 2.05
N TYR A 340 25.63 1.28 2.59
CA TYR A 340 25.25 2.66 2.22
C TYR A 340 25.75 3.06 0.83
N ASN A 341 26.93 2.56 0.47
CA ASN A 341 27.63 2.84 -0.79
C ASN A 341 27.67 1.61 -1.70
N TYR A 342 28.72 1.49 -2.51
CA TYR A 342 28.88 0.42 -3.49
C TYR A 342 29.64 -0.76 -2.89
N THR A 343 29.20 -1.96 -3.26
CA THR A 343 29.85 -3.21 -2.94
C THR A 343 30.78 -3.66 -4.08
N THR A 344 31.74 -4.50 -3.75
CA THR A 344 32.68 -5.11 -4.68
C THR A 344 33.10 -6.48 -4.18
N VAL A 345 33.52 -7.32 -5.12
CA VAL A 345 34.19 -8.58 -4.81
C VAL A 345 35.64 -8.31 -4.38
N SER A 346 36.11 -9.02 -3.34
CA SER A 346 37.45 -8.95 -2.77
C SER A 346 37.96 -10.35 -2.39
N THR A 347 39.27 -10.58 -2.38
CA THR A 347 39.87 -11.81 -1.82
C THR A 347 40.07 -11.74 -0.31
N ARG A 348 39.73 -10.62 0.32
CA ARG A 348 39.80 -10.41 1.77
C ARG A 348 38.49 -9.82 2.29
N LYS A 349 38.07 -10.25 3.48
CA LYS A 349 36.85 -9.76 4.14
C LYS A 349 36.99 -8.36 4.75
N ASP A 350 38.19 -8.00 5.20
CA ASP A 350 38.46 -6.77 5.97
C ASP A 350 38.84 -5.55 5.12
N ARG A 351 39.23 -5.76 3.85
CA ARG A 351 39.71 -4.72 2.95
C ARG A 351 39.62 -5.13 1.50
N PHE A 352 39.70 -4.17 0.60
CA PHE A 352 39.77 -4.48 -0.82
C PHE A 352 41.11 -5.15 -1.18
N ALA A 353 41.02 -6.33 -1.79
CA ALA A 353 42.13 -7.04 -2.40
C ALA A 353 41.67 -7.59 -3.76
N TRP A 354 42.41 -7.25 -4.82
CA TRP A 354 41.99 -7.53 -6.19
C TRP A 354 42.00 -9.04 -6.49
N ALA A 355 40.88 -9.56 -7.00
CA ALA A 355 40.69 -10.99 -7.26
C ALA A 355 41.40 -11.51 -8.53
N GLY A 356 41.98 -10.62 -9.33
CA GLY A 356 42.61 -10.98 -10.61
C GLY A 356 41.63 -10.93 -11.79
N ARG A 357 42.09 -11.40 -12.96
CA ARG A 357 41.28 -11.43 -14.20
C ARG A 357 40.29 -12.60 -14.26
N ARG A 358 40.49 -13.63 -13.43
CA ARG A 358 39.62 -14.82 -13.34
C ARG A 358 39.18 -15.01 -11.87
N PRO A 359 38.35 -14.10 -11.34
CA PRO A 359 37.97 -14.14 -9.92
C PRO A 359 37.28 -15.45 -9.53
N THR A 360 36.50 -16.06 -10.42
CA THR A 360 35.75 -17.30 -10.17
C THR A 360 36.65 -18.53 -9.92
N THR A 361 37.95 -18.48 -10.23
CA THR A 361 38.89 -19.58 -9.90
C THR A 361 39.42 -19.47 -8.47
N ARG A 362 39.07 -18.42 -7.73
CA ARG A 362 39.49 -18.25 -6.33
C ARG A 362 38.64 -19.16 -5.43
N ARG A 363 39.28 -19.74 -4.41
CA ARG A 363 38.59 -20.55 -3.40
C ARG A 363 37.67 -19.72 -2.51
N ASN A 364 38.13 -18.51 -2.15
CA ASN A 364 37.43 -17.60 -1.26
C ASN A 364 37.29 -16.23 -1.93
N LEU A 365 36.06 -15.73 -1.95
CA LEU A 365 35.73 -14.37 -2.35
C LEU A 365 34.76 -13.79 -1.32
N TYR A 366 34.82 -12.48 -1.15
CA TYR A 366 33.99 -11.75 -0.19
C TYR A 366 33.31 -10.57 -0.89
N MET A 367 32.06 -10.33 -0.52
CA MET A 367 31.38 -9.09 -0.83
C MET A 367 31.70 -8.07 0.25
N ILE A 368 32.31 -6.96 -0.12
CA ILE A 368 32.64 -5.87 0.81
C ILE A 368 32.11 -4.54 0.26
N ALA A 369 31.74 -3.62 1.15
CA ALA A 369 31.57 -2.22 0.78
C ALA A 369 32.93 -1.52 0.75
N ALA A 370 33.20 -0.77 -0.31
CA ALA A 370 34.42 0.01 -0.45
C ALA A 370 34.18 1.23 -1.34
N PRO A 371 34.87 2.36 -1.09
CA PRO A 371 34.81 3.50 -1.98
C PRO A 371 35.23 3.11 -3.40
N GLY A 372 34.62 3.74 -4.40
CA GLY A 372 35.00 3.53 -5.79
C GLY A 372 34.60 4.70 -6.68
N ARG A 373 34.83 4.57 -7.98
CA ARG A 373 34.60 5.64 -8.97
C ARG A 373 33.20 6.25 -8.89
N LYS A 374 32.19 5.41 -8.75
CA LYS A 374 30.78 5.83 -8.73
C LYS A 374 30.37 6.57 -7.45
N SER A 375 31.12 6.40 -6.36
CA SER A 375 30.84 7.08 -5.07
C SER A 375 31.74 8.28 -4.81
N HIS A 376 33.02 8.20 -5.19
CA HIS A 376 34.07 9.11 -4.73
C HIS A 376 35.02 9.52 -5.88
N GLY A 377 34.57 9.36 -7.13
CA GLY A 377 35.35 9.71 -8.31
C GLY A 377 36.67 8.95 -8.44
N LEU A 378 37.63 9.54 -9.13
CA LEU A 378 38.94 8.91 -9.36
C LEU A 378 39.69 8.65 -8.05
N ALA A 379 39.63 9.58 -7.09
CA ALA A 379 40.23 9.44 -5.76
C ALA A 379 39.71 8.20 -5.02
N GLY A 380 38.40 7.93 -5.09
CA GLY A 380 37.81 6.71 -4.55
C GLY A 380 38.36 5.43 -5.15
N SER A 381 38.63 5.43 -6.45
CA SER A 381 39.21 4.27 -7.14
C SER A 381 40.65 4.04 -6.71
N VAL A 382 41.45 5.11 -6.58
CA VAL A 382 42.83 5.01 -6.06
C VAL A 382 42.81 4.45 -4.64
N ARG A 383 42.00 5.04 -3.75
CA ARG A 383 41.86 4.57 -2.36
C ARG A 383 41.47 3.09 -2.27
N LYS A 384 40.56 2.63 -3.14
CA LYS A 384 40.18 1.22 -3.26
C LYS A 384 41.39 0.34 -3.54
N TYR A 385 42.11 0.61 -4.63
CA TYR A 385 43.23 -0.22 -5.07
C TYR A 385 44.48 -0.10 -4.19
N LEU A 386 44.55 0.92 -3.33
CA LEU A 386 45.52 1.00 -2.22
C LEU A 386 45.16 0.09 -1.03
N GLY A 387 44.05 -0.64 -1.09
CA GLY A 387 43.67 -1.63 -0.08
C GLY A 387 42.94 -1.04 1.12
N CYS A 388 42.04 -0.08 0.90
CA CYS A 388 41.23 0.50 1.96
C CYS A 388 40.39 -0.56 2.69
N ALA A 389 40.15 -0.31 3.98
CA ALA A 389 39.28 -1.12 4.82
C ALA A 389 37.86 -1.21 4.23
N ALA A 390 37.21 -2.34 4.47
CA ALA A 390 35.80 -2.54 4.17
C ALA A 390 34.95 -1.60 5.05
N GLU A 391 33.96 -0.95 4.45
CA GLU A 391 32.97 -0.17 5.19
C GLU A 391 31.99 -1.13 5.87
N PRO A 392 31.63 -0.92 7.16
CA PRO A 392 30.67 -1.76 7.85
C PRO A 392 29.26 -1.59 7.26
N MET A 393 28.43 -2.62 7.40
CA MET A 393 27.01 -2.51 7.08
C MET A 393 26.31 -1.59 8.08
N VAL A 394 25.30 -0.87 7.60
CA VAL A 394 24.42 -0.05 8.44
C VAL A 394 23.28 -0.94 8.92
N GLU A 395 23.10 -1.01 10.24
CA GLU A 395 21.98 -1.68 10.88
C GLU A 395 20.75 -0.78 10.87
N SER A 396 19.58 -1.37 10.60
CA SER A 396 18.28 -0.74 10.67
C SER A 396 17.39 -1.59 11.56
N HIS A 397 16.80 -0.97 12.58
CA HIS A 397 15.88 -1.61 13.50
C HIS A 397 14.43 -1.38 13.05
N PRO A 398 13.51 -2.30 13.38
CA PRO A 398 12.09 -2.02 13.26
C PRO A 398 11.75 -0.80 14.11
N THR A 399 11.23 0.25 13.50
CA THR A 399 10.81 1.44 14.24
C THR A 399 9.42 1.18 14.82
N ALA A 400 9.21 1.49 16.11
CA ALA A 400 7.88 1.42 16.73
C ALA A 400 6.87 2.43 16.14
N THR A 401 7.39 3.44 15.42
CA THR A 401 6.62 4.48 14.74
C THR A 401 6.97 4.47 13.26
N GLN A 402 5.95 4.41 12.39
CA GLN A 402 6.18 4.54 10.95
C GLN A 402 6.74 5.93 10.65
N PRO A 403 7.80 6.07 9.83
CA PRO A 403 8.31 7.38 9.45
C PRO A 403 7.22 8.19 8.74
N GLU A 404 7.09 9.47 9.11
CA GLU A 404 6.06 10.38 8.59
C GLU A 404 6.27 10.62 7.08
N ARG A 405 5.46 9.94 6.28
CA ARG A 405 5.42 10.08 4.80
C ARG A 405 4.20 10.85 4.32
N SER A 406 3.24 11.12 5.22
CA SER A 406 1.99 11.80 4.88
C SER A 406 2.22 13.29 4.67
N TYR A 407 1.35 13.88 3.85
CA TYR A 407 1.27 15.32 3.69
C TYR A 407 0.45 16.01 4.80
N ASP A 408 -0.13 15.25 5.74
CA ASP A 408 -1.07 15.77 6.75
C ASP A 408 -0.49 16.94 7.56
N ARG A 409 0.75 16.83 8.03
CA ARG A 409 1.40 17.88 8.85
C ARG A 409 1.67 19.18 8.11
N VAL A 410 1.61 19.16 6.78
CA VAL A 410 1.88 20.30 5.91
C VAL A 410 0.70 20.63 5.01
N ALA A 411 -0.45 20.00 5.20
CA ALA A 411 -1.63 20.14 4.35
C ALA A 411 -2.04 21.62 4.19
N ASP A 412 -2.05 22.39 5.28
CA ASP A 412 -2.42 23.81 5.26
C ASP A 412 -1.43 24.68 4.50
N LEU A 413 -0.13 24.37 4.62
CA LEU A 413 0.92 25.09 3.89
C LEU A 413 0.84 24.76 2.40
N TYR A 414 0.58 23.48 2.09
CA TYR A 414 0.44 23.01 0.72
C TYR A 414 -0.80 23.61 0.06
N ASP A 415 -1.93 23.60 0.76
CA ASP A 415 -3.20 24.13 0.26
C ASP A 415 -3.09 25.62 -0.10
N ARG A 416 -2.41 26.42 0.72
CA ARG A 416 -2.14 27.83 0.37
C ARG A 416 -1.28 27.97 -0.88
N ALA A 417 -0.20 27.18 -0.97
CA ALA A 417 0.71 27.23 -2.11
C ALA A 417 0.09 26.70 -3.41
N TYR A 418 -0.85 25.75 -3.34
CA TYR A 418 -1.44 25.10 -4.50
C TYR A 418 -2.97 25.19 -4.49
N SER A 419 -3.51 26.31 -4.04
CA SER A 419 -4.95 26.61 -4.08
C SER A 419 -5.47 26.67 -5.52
N ASP A 420 -4.65 27.19 -6.43
CA ASP A 420 -4.84 27.18 -7.88
C ASP A 420 -3.75 26.36 -8.57
N ILE A 421 -4.09 25.19 -9.11
CA ILE A 421 -3.15 24.30 -9.79
C ILE A 421 -2.52 24.94 -11.04
N ARG A 422 -3.16 25.98 -11.62
CA ARG A 422 -2.70 26.68 -12.83
C ARG A 422 -1.39 27.44 -12.63
N VAL A 423 -0.88 27.54 -11.40
CA VAL A 423 0.52 27.96 -11.12
C VAL A 423 1.52 27.04 -11.84
N ARG A 424 1.13 25.81 -12.17
CA ARG A 424 1.89 24.84 -12.97
C ARG A 424 1.50 24.92 -14.44
N GLU A 425 1.83 26.05 -15.07
CA GLU A 425 1.32 26.41 -16.39
C GLU A 425 1.61 25.37 -17.49
N ALA A 426 2.78 24.72 -17.48
CA ALA A 426 3.16 23.75 -18.51
C ALA A 426 2.38 22.45 -18.36
N GLU A 427 2.29 21.96 -17.13
CA GLU A 427 1.53 20.78 -16.74
C GLU A 427 0.03 20.95 -16.98
N TRP A 428 -0.53 22.09 -16.54
CA TRP A 428 -1.93 22.43 -16.77
C TRP A 428 -2.25 22.52 -18.26
N ARG A 429 -1.44 23.23 -19.05
CA ARG A 429 -1.66 23.37 -20.50
C ARG A 429 -1.67 22.02 -21.21
N TRP A 430 -0.77 21.12 -20.81
CA TRP A 430 -0.73 19.78 -21.38
C TRP A 430 -2.01 19.01 -21.07
N LEU A 431 -2.42 18.99 -19.81
CA LEU A 431 -3.61 18.27 -19.37
C LEU A 431 -4.90 18.86 -19.98
N ALA A 432 -5.07 20.18 -19.93
CA ALA A 432 -6.23 20.87 -20.49
C ALA A 432 -6.37 20.64 -22.00
N GLY A 433 -5.27 20.57 -22.74
CA GLY A 433 -5.30 20.18 -24.15
C GLY A 433 -5.84 18.77 -24.36
N ARG A 434 -5.42 17.81 -23.54
CA ARG A 434 -5.91 16.42 -23.59
C ARG A 434 -7.37 16.27 -23.20
N VAL A 435 -7.80 17.04 -22.20
CA VAL A 435 -9.21 17.15 -21.82
C VAL A 435 -10.04 17.67 -23.00
N ALA A 436 -9.61 18.75 -23.64
CA ALA A 436 -10.31 19.31 -24.80
C ALA A 436 -10.40 18.31 -25.97
N ASP A 437 -9.29 17.63 -26.30
CA ASP A 437 -9.24 16.59 -27.33
C ASP A 437 -10.26 15.47 -27.02
N LEU A 438 -10.21 14.89 -25.81
CA LEU A 438 -11.06 13.76 -25.44
C LEU A 438 -12.54 14.15 -25.34
N ARG A 439 -12.86 15.37 -24.87
CA ARG A 439 -14.23 15.90 -24.89
C ARG A 439 -14.74 16.06 -26.31
N GLY A 440 -13.90 16.53 -27.23
CA GLY A 440 -14.21 16.61 -28.65
C GLY A 440 -14.54 15.24 -29.24
N ASP A 441 -13.74 14.23 -28.92
CA ASP A 441 -13.95 12.84 -29.36
C ASP A 441 -15.24 12.23 -28.79
N LEU A 442 -15.57 12.49 -27.51
CA LEU A 442 -16.74 11.92 -26.84
C LEU A 442 -18.03 12.72 -27.04
N GLY A 443 -17.94 14.00 -27.42
CA GLY A 443 -19.09 14.91 -27.56
C GLY A 443 -19.77 15.28 -26.23
N ARG A 444 -19.15 15.01 -25.08
CA ARG A 444 -19.68 15.31 -23.73
C ARG A 444 -18.57 15.62 -22.72
N PRO A 445 -18.89 16.24 -21.56
CA PRO A 445 -17.97 16.36 -20.44
C PRO A 445 -17.47 14.99 -19.93
N LEU A 446 -16.30 14.99 -19.30
CA LEU A 446 -15.58 13.76 -18.92
C LEU A 446 -15.98 13.25 -17.54
N ARG A 447 -15.99 11.93 -17.39
CA ARG A 447 -16.04 11.25 -16.09
C ARG A 447 -14.61 10.97 -15.65
N VAL A 448 -14.17 11.57 -14.54
CA VAL A 448 -12.74 11.61 -14.17
C VAL A 448 -12.49 10.89 -12.84
N LEU A 449 -11.39 10.13 -12.76
CA LEU A 449 -10.79 9.69 -11.51
C LEU A 449 -9.39 10.32 -11.37
N GLU A 450 -9.11 10.99 -10.26
CA GLU A 450 -7.76 11.47 -9.92
C GLU A 450 -7.17 10.65 -8.76
N ILE A 451 -6.01 10.01 -9.00
CA ILE A 451 -5.25 9.28 -7.99
C ILE A 451 -4.14 10.19 -7.43
N GLY A 452 -4.23 10.44 -6.12
CA GLY A 452 -3.41 11.42 -5.40
C GLY A 452 -3.89 12.85 -5.64
N CYS A 453 -5.17 13.12 -5.41
CA CYS A 453 -5.79 14.40 -5.73
C CYS A 453 -5.34 15.56 -4.82
N GLY A 454 -4.64 15.28 -3.73
CA GLY A 454 -4.22 16.28 -2.76
C GLY A 454 -5.39 17.13 -2.27
N ASN A 455 -5.23 18.45 -2.30
CA ASN A 455 -6.26 19.41 -1.92
C ASN A 455 -7.36 19.61 -2.98
N GLY A 456 -7.43 18.78 -4.03
CA GLY A 456 -8.48 18.81 -5.06
C GLY A 456 -8.40 19.97 -6.05
N ALA A 457 -7.30 20.74 -6.06
CA ALA A 457 -7.17 21.93 -6.91
C ALA A 457 -7.24 21.61 -8.41
N LEU A 458 -6.83 20.41 -8.83
CA LEU A 458 -6.94 20.00 -10.23
C LEU A 458 -8.39 19.78 -10.66
N LEU A 459 -9.14 18.96 -9.91
CA LEU A 459 -10.54 18.69 -10.23
C LEU A 459 -11.39 19.96 -10.21
N ARG A 460 -11.16 20.88 -9.26
CA ARG A 460 -11.84 22.18 -9.26
C ARG A 460 -11.54 23.01 -10.50
N ALA A 461 -10.28 23.04 -10.96
CA ALA A 461 -9.91 23.78 -12.16
C ALA A 461 -10.53 23.19 -13.44
N LEU A 462 -10.71 21.86 -13.51
CA LEU A 462 -11.43 21.21 -14.60
C LEU A 462 -12.94 21.48 -14.52
N ASP A 463 -13.52 21.46 -13.32
CA ASP A 463 -14.92 21.79 -13.07
C ASP A 463 -15.25 23.24 -13.45
N ASP A 464 -14.38 24.21 -13.11
CA ASP A 464 -14.52 25.62 -13.49
C ASP A 464 -14.62 25.85 -15.01
N ASN A 465 -14.01 24.97 -15.81
CA ASN A 465 -14.07 25.02 -17.26
C ASN A 465 -15.31 24.30 -17.85
N GLY A 466 -16.12 23.64 -17.02
CA GLY A 466 -17.19 22.76 -17.48
C GLY A 466 -16.68 21.52 -18.21
N ASP A 467 -15.47 21.06 -17.88
CA ASP A 467 -14.82 19.93 -18.54
C ASP A 467 -15.31 18.57 -18.02
N ILE A 468 -15.93 18.53 -16.84
CA ILE A 468 -16.31 17.30 -16.16
C ILE A 468 -17.82 17.10 -16.08
N ASP A 469 -18.25 15.86 -16.17
CA ASP A 469 -19.60 15.42 -15.80
C ASP A 469 -19.65 15.11 -14.31
N PHE A 470 -18.73 14.26 -13.85
CA PHE A 470 -18.38 14.07 -12.45
C PHE A 470 -16.91 13.74 -12.30
N ALA A 471 -16.36 13.94 -11.11
CA ALA A 471 -15.02 13.51 -10.78
C ALA A 471 -14.91 12.94 -9.37
N VAL A 472 -14.09 11.89 -9.24
CA VAL A 472 -13.70 11.30 -7.97
C VAL A 472 -12.21 11.58 -7.75
N GLY A 473 -11.86 12.25 -6.66
CA GLY A 473 -10.49 12.44 -6.21
C GLY A 473 -10.16 11.50 -5.06
N MET A 474 -9.04 10.80 -5.14
CA MET A 474 -8.56 9.88 -4.12
C MET A 474 -7.20 10.30 -3.59
N ASP A 475 -7.00 10.29 -2.27
CA ASP A 475 -5.71 10.57 -1.63
C ASP A 475 -5.56 9.77 -0.33
N SER A 476 -4.31 9.52 0.09
CA SER A 476 -4.03 8.86 1.37
C SER A 476 -4.01 9.85 2.55
N SER A 477 -3.76 11.13 2.28
CA SER A 477 -3.68 12.20 3.30
C SER A 477 -5.07 12.69 3.68
N ALA A 478 -5.47 12.41 4.92
CA ALA A 478 -6.74 12.88 5.47
C ALA A 478 -6.80 14.42 5.53
N GLY A 479 -5.69 15.07 5.90
CA GLY A 479 -5.55 16.53 5.93
C GLY A 479 -5.79 17.16 4.55
N MET A 480 -5.23 16.58 3.49
CA MET A 480 -5.47 17.03 2.11
C MET A 480 -6.92 16.88 1.69
N LEU A 481 -7.54 15.74 1.99
CA LEU A 481 -8.95 15.50 1.65
C LEU A 481 -9.91 16.41 2.41
N THR A 482 -9.59 16.77 3.66
CA THR A 482 -10.33 17.79 4.40
C THR A 482 -10.33 19.11 3.64
N ARG A 483 -9.16 19.58 3.17
CA ARG A 483 -9.06 20.80 2.35
C ARG A 483 -9.80 20.66 1.01
N ALA A 484 -9.69 19.51 0.36
CA ALA A 484 -10.38 19.24 -0.90
C ALA A 484 -11.90 19.34 -0.77
N ARG A 485 -12.47 18.76 0.29
CA ARG A 485 -13.90 18.82 0.60
C ARG A 485 -14.33 20.23 1.00
N GLU A 486 -13.53 20.94 1.81
CA GLU A 486 -13.81 22.32 2.20
C GLU A 486 -13.91 23.26 1.00
N HIS A 487 -12.97 23.19 0.06
CA HIS A 487 -12.94 24.02 -1.14
C HIS A 487 -13.97 23.63 -2.21
N SER A 488 -14.69 22.52 -2.01
CA SER A 488 -15.63 21.96 -2.98
C SER A 488 -17.03 21.73 -2.41
N ARG A 489 -17.37 22.34 -1.27
CA ARG A 489 -18.67 22.17 -0.58
C ARG A 489 -19.86 22.53 -1.48
N ASP A 490 -19.67 23.44 -2.41
CA ASP A 490 -20.66 23.92 -3.39
C ASP A 490 -20.66 23.12 -4.70
N ARG A 491 -19.81 22.08 -4.82
CA ARG A 491 -19.57 21.33 -6.07
C ARG A 491 -20.02 19.89 -5.94
N ALA A 492 -21.31 19.65 -6.11
CA ALA A 492 -21.93 18.32 -5.98
C ALA A 492 -21.36 17.25 -6.94
N ARG A 493 -20.66 17.65 -8.01
CA ARG A 493 -20.03 16.74 -9.01
C ARG A 493 -18.66 16.22 -8.59
N LEU A 494 -18.07 16.77 -7.52
CA LEU A 494 -16.75 16.41 -7.02
C LEU A 494 -16.87 15.58 -5.75
N ARG A 495 -16.38 14.35 -5.78
CA ARG A 495 -16.32 13.46 -4.60
C ARG A 495 -14.88 13.20 -4.21
N PHE A 496 -14.58 13.23 -2.91
CA PHE A 496 -13.23 13.02 -2.38
C PHE A 496 -13.20 11.86 -1.38
N VAL A 497 -12.43 10.81 -1.68
CA VAL A 497 -12.40 9.54 -0.94
C VAL A 497 -10.99 9.26 -0.43
N LYS A 498 -10.88 8.77 0.81
CA LYS A 498 -9.60 8.33 1.38
C LYS A 498 -9.32 6.92 0.93
N VAL A 499 -8.15 6.70 0.32
CA VAL A 499 -7.71 5.37 -0.12
C VAL A 499 -6.29 5.13 0.37
N ASN A 500 -6.09 4.01 1.06
CA ASN A 500 -4.79 3.54 1.54
C ASN A 500 -4.50 2.19 0.91
N GLY A 501 -4.02 2.18 -0.34
CA GLY A 501 -3.71 0.96 -1.06
C GLY A 501 -3.98 1.07 -2.56
N PRO A 502 -3.82 -0.04 -3.30
CA PRO A 502 -4.03 -0.04 -4.74
C PRO A 502 -5.49 -0.18 -5.17
N LEU A 503 -6.37 -0.67 -4.28
CA LEU A 503 -7.79 -0.89 -4.55
C LEU A 503 -8.54 0.44 -4.64
N LEU A 504 -9.26 0.65 -5.74
CA LEU A 504 -9.96 1.90 -6.02
C LEU A 504 -11.46 1.67 -5.77
N ASP A 505 -12.05 2.42 -4.85
CA ASP A 505 -13.50 2.45 -4.58
C ASP A 505 -14.26 3.17 -5.72
N VAL A 506 -14.20 2.59 -6.91
CA VAL A 506 -14.89 3.02 -8.14
C VAL A 506 -15.38 1.76 -8.86
N PRO A 507 -16.61 1.73 -9.39
CA PRO A 507 -17.11 0.61 -10.17
C PRO A 507 -16.29 0.35 -11.44
N ASP A 508 -16.43 -0.85 -11.99
CA ASP A 508 -15.91 -1.20 -13.30
C ASP A 508 -16.48 -0.28 -14.38
N ASP A 509 -15.70 0.03 -15.41
CA ASP A 509 -16.15 0.78 -16.60
C ASP A 509 -16.78 2.16 -16.34
N HIS A 510 -16.43 2.77 -15.20
CA HIS A 510 -17.15 3.92 -14.68
C HIS A 510 -16.60 5.28 -15.15
N VAL A 511 -15.29 5.39 -15.41
CA VAL A 511 -14.63 6.66 -15.75
C VAL A 511 -14.02 6.65 -17.15
N ASP A 512 -13.99 7.81 -17.80
CA ASP A 512 -13.41 7.96 -19.15
C ASP A 512 -11.89 8.17 -19.09
N VAL A 513 -11.41 8.78 -18.00
CA VAL A 513 -10.00 9.07 -17.80
C VAL A 513 -9.60 8.93 -16.34
N VAL A 514 -8.44 8.30 -16.12
CA VAL A 514 -7.72 8.31 -14.86
C VAL A 514 -6.53 9.25 -14.97
N ILE A 515 -6.40 10.16 -14.01
CA ILE A 515 -5.33 11.14 -13.93
C ILE A 515 -4.50 10.85 -12.68
N SER A 516 -3.17 10.85 -12.81
CA SER A 516 -2.28 10.96 -11.66
C SER A 516 -1.37 12.17 -11.84
N PHE A 517 -1.56 13.18 -11.00
CA PHE A 517 -0.90 14.46 -11.13
C PHE A 517 0.07 14.69 -9.96
N LEU A 518 1.36 14.49 -10.23
CA LEU A 518 2.49 14.56 -9.30
C LEU A 518 2.44 13.54 -8.14
N SER A 519 1.65 12.48 -8.28
CA SER A 519 1.48 11.43 -7.26
C SER A 519 1.94 10.03 -7.69
N PHE A 520 2.02 9.76 -9.00
CA PHE A 520 2.28 8.41 -9.54
C PHE A 520 3.53 7.74 -8.96
N ARG A 521 4.56 8.51 -8.58
CA ARG A 521 5.79 8.03 -7.93
C ARG A 521 5.58 7.30 -6.61
N TYR A 522 4.49 7.59 -5.90
CA TYR A 522 4.16 7.01 -4.60
C TYR A 522 3.43 5.67 -4.71
N LEU A 523 2.88 5.37 -5.89
CA LEU A 523 2.02 4.22 -6.10
C LEU A 523 2.83 2.94 -6.32
N ASP A 524 2.26 1.81 -5.90
CA ASP A 524 2.65 0.51 -6.42
C ASP A 524 2.01 0.33 -7.78
N TRP A 525 2.83 0.45 -8.83
CA TRP A 525 2.35 0.65 -10.19
C TRP A 525 1.58 -0.54 -10.74
N ASP A 526 1.90 -1.74 -10.29
CA ASP A 526 1.36 -2.96 -10.85
C ASP A 526 -0.05 -3.26 -10.34
N PRO A 527 -0.28 -3.36 -9.02
CA PRO A 527 -1.63 -3.47 -8.48
C PRO A 527 -2.54 -2.31 -8.90
N VAL A 528 -2.05 -1.06 -8.88
CA VAL A 528 -2.88 0.08 -9.26
C VAL A 528 -3.20 0.08 -10.76
N MET A 529 -2.33 -0.45 -11.62
CA MET A 529 -2.61 -0.53 -13.06
C MET A 529 -3.71 -1.56 -13.38
N ALA A 530 -3.83 -2.63 -12.60
CA ALA A 530 -4.97 -3.55 -12.70
C ALA A 530 -6.29 -2.81 -12.40
N GLU A 531 -6.32 -2.05 -11.31
CA GLU A 531 -7.49 -1.27 -10.91
C GLU A 531 -7.81 -0.14 -11.90
N ILE A 532 -6.80 0.57 -12.40
CA ILE A 532 -6.98 1.58 -13.45
C ILE A 532 -7.66 0.98 -14.69
N ARG A 533 -7.27 -0.22 -15.13
CA ARG A 533 -7.94 -0.89 -16.27
C ARG A 533 -9.37 -1.31 -15.92
N ARG A 534 -9.62 -1.74 -14.69
CA ARG A 534 -10.95 -2.14 -14.21
C ARG A 534 -11.91 -0.95 -14.27
N VAL A 535 -11.53 0.18 -13.67
CA VAL A 535 -12.40 1.35 -13.51
C VAL A 535 -12.56 2.18 -14.79
N LEU A 536 -11.60 2.15 -15.71
CA LEU A 536 -11.71 2.84 -17.00
C LEU A 536 -12.76 2.19 -17.88
N ALA A 537 -13.68 2.97 -18.45
CA ALA A 537 -14.57 2.53 -19.52
C ALA A 537 -13.76 2.02 -20.74
N PRO A 538 -14.35 1.20 -21.64
CA PRO A 538 -13.65 0.73 -22.82
C PRO A 538 -13.16 1.91 -23.68
N GLY A 539 -11.86 1.94 -24.00
CA GLY A 539 -11.25 3.06 -24.73
C GLY A 539 -10.86 4.25 -23.85
N GLY A 540 -11.07 4.18 -22.54
CA GLY A 540 -10.63 5.16 -21.57
C GLY A 540 -9.09 5.28 -21.49
N ARG A 541 -8.61 6.35 -20.86
CA ARG A 541 -7.18 6.73 -20.91
C ARG A 541 -6.57 6.94 -19.52
N LEU A 542 -5.27 6.66 -19.40
CA LEU A 542 -4.45 7.02 -18.24
C LEU A 542 -3.55 8.20 -18.61
N TRP A 543 -3.65 9.28 -17.85
CA TRP A 543 -2.76 10.43 -17.94
C TRP A 543 -1.92 10.57 -16.68
N VAL A 544 -0.61 10.60 -16.84
CA VAL A 544 0.34 10.77 -15.74
C VAL A 544 1.17 12.00 -15.97
N VAL A 545 1.19 12.92 -15.01
CA VAL A 545 2.14 14.03 -14.95
C VAL A 545 2.97 13.83 -13.71
N ASP A 546 4.30 13.73 -13.81
CA ASP A 546 5.12 13.48 -12.63
C ASP A 546 6.54 14.06 -12.69
N MET A 547 7.16 14.25 -11.52
CA MET A 547 8.53 14.71 -11.41
C MET A 547 9.50 13.52 -11.26
N VAL A 548 10.58 13.57 -12.03
CA VAL A 548 11.66 12.59 -12.00
C VAL A 548 13.01 13.26 -11.82
N GLN A 549 13.96 12.53 -11.25
CA GLN A 549 15.31 13.01 -11.05
C GLN A 549 16.19 12.68 -12.26
N GLN A 550 16.79 13.72 -12.86
CA GLN A 550 17.80 13.57 -13.91
C GLN A 550 18.69 14.82 -13.98
N PRO A 551 20.03 14.67 -13.90
CA PRO A 551 20.95 15.76 -14.17
C PRO A 551 20.82 16.25 -15.62
N ALA A 552 20.71 17.56 -15.79
CA ALA A 552 20.60 18.18 -17.10
C ALA A 552 21.84 17.94 -17.99
N ARG A 553 21.64 17.72 -19.29
CA ARG A 553 22.70 17.61 -20.30
C ARG A 553 22.80 18.89 -21.14
N LEU A 554 23.98 19.19 -21.69
CA LEU A 554 24.21 20.39 -22.54
C LEU A 554 23.20 20.54 -23.70
N ARG A 555 22.79 19.43 -24.30
CA ARG A 555 21.79 19.41 -25.39
C ARG A 555 20.38 19.86 -24.99
N GLU A 556 20.14 20.08 -23.71
CA GLU A 556 18.81 20.34 -23.12
C GLU A 556 18.65 21.80 -22.67
N LEU A 557 19.66 22.64 -22.96
CA LEU A 557 19.66 24.08 -22.72
C LEU A 557 18.36 24.77 -23.20
N PRO A 558 17.78 24.47 -24.38
CA PRO A 558 16.54 25.13 -24.80
C PRO A 558 15.35 24.90 -23.84
N VAL A 559 15.20 23.68 -23.30
CA VAL A 559 14.13 23.34 -22.36
C VAL A 559 14.38 23.98 -21.00
N LEU A 560 15.64 24.01 -20.54
CA LEU A 560 16.02 24.69 -19.30
C LEU A 560 15.76 26.19 -19.38
N THR A 561 16.16 26.86 -20.47
CA THR A 561 15.95 28.29 -20.67
C THR A 561 14.46 28.61 -20.73
N ARG A 562 13.67 27.84 -21.48
CA ARG A 562 12.21 28.01 -21.54
C ARG A 562 11.56 27.84 -20.16
N SER A 563 11.96 26.82 -19.41
CA SER A 563 11.46 26.54 -18.07
C SER A 563 11.83 27.66 -17.08
N ALA A 564 13.06 28.17 -17.15
CA ALA A 564 13.52 29.28 -16.32
C ALA A 564 12.74 30.58 -16.61
N VAL A 565 12.50 30.89 -17.88
CA VAL A 565 11.70 32.06 -18.28
C VAL A 565 10.25 31.93 -17.80
N ALA A 566 9.64 30.75 -17.95
CA ALA A 566 8.30 30.48 -17.44
C ALA A 566 8.24 30.66 -15.92
N HIS A 567 9.18 30.09 -15.18
CA HIS A 567 9.26 30.23 -13.72
C HIS A 567 9.39 31.69 -13.27
N LEU A 568 10.21 32.49 -13.98
CA LEU A 568 10.33 33.92 -13.71
C LEU A 568 9.03 34.68 -13.98
N ARG A 569 8.30 34.32 -15.04
CA ARG A 569 6.99 34.93 -15.35
C ARG A 569 5.96 34.60 -14.28
N THR A 570 5.82 33.33 -13.91
CA THR A 570 4.90 32.90 -12.84
C THR A 570 5.23 33.59 -11.52
N ARG A 571 6.52 33.70 -11.16
CA ARG A 571 6.96 34.44 -9.95
C ARG A 571 6.55 35.91 -9.94
N ARG A 572 6.59 36.57 -11.10
CA ARG A 572 6.17 37.97 -11.23
C ARG A 572 4.65 38.12 -11.22
N ALA A 573 3.94 37.22 -11.90
CA ALA A 573 2.48 37.27 -12.03
C ALA A 573 1.74 36.82 -10.76
N ARG A 574 2.37 35.96 -9.94
CA ARG A 574 1.73 35.33 -8.77
C ARG A 574 2.62 35.47 -7.52
N PRO A 575 2.80 36.69 -6.97
CA PRO A 575 3.69 36.92 -5.83
C PRO A 575 3.25 36.18 -4.56
N GLU A 576 1.95 35.99 -4.36
CA GLU A 576 1.40 35.24 -3.21
C GLU A 576 1.81 33.78 -3.24
N PHE A 577 1.67 33.12 -4.39
CA PHE A 577 2.17 31.77 -4.62
C PHE A 577 3.65 31.63 -4.25
N VAL A 578 4.50 32.60 -4.63
CA VAL A 578 5.93 32.55 -4.30
C VAL A 578 6.17 32.58 -2.81
N ARG A 579 5.42 33.42 -2.08
CA ARG A 579 5.50 33.53 -0.63
C ARG A 579 5.02 32.25 0.06
N ASP A 580 3.87 31.71 -0.34
CA ASP A 580 3.32 30.49 0.24
C ASP A 580 4.17 29.26 -0.08
N LEU A 581 4.68 29.15 -1.32
CA LEU A 581 5.62 28.09 -1.69
C LEU A 581 6.92 28.18 -0.87
N ALA A 582 7.42 29.39 -0.60
CA ALA A 582 8.59 29.57 0.26
C ALA A 582 8.31 29.18 1.72
N ALA A 583 7.11 29.47 2.23
CA ALA A 583 6.69 29.05 3.57
C ALA A 583 6.62 27.52 3.68
N LEU A 584 5.99 26.85 2.70
CA LEU A 584 5.92 25.39 2.61
C LEU A 584 7.31 24.77 2.55
N THR A 585 8.13 25.18 1.57
CA THR A 585 9.40 24.51 1.26
C THR A 585 10.50 24.72 2.29
N ARG A 586 10.34 25.69 3.20
CA ARG A 586 11.25 25.94 4.33
C ARG A 586 10.77 25.32 5.63
N HIS A 587 9.55 24.76 5.68
CA HIS A 587 8.99 24.21 6.89
C HIS A 587 9.72 22.91 7.31
N PRO A 588 10.04 22.70 8.60
CA PRO A 588 10.74 21.51 9.06
C PRO A 588 10.02 20.20 8.69
N GLU A 589 8.70 20.14 8.89
CA GLU A 589 7.90 18.94 8.55
C GLU A 589 7.92 18.64 7.04
N TRP A 590 7.97 19.68 6.19
CA TRP A 590 8.11 19.48 4.74
C TRP A 590 9.46 18.86 4.39
N LEU A 591 10.53 19.38 5.01
CA LEU A 591 11.88 18.86 4.80
C LEU A 591 12.02 17.42 5.33
N ASN A 592 11.39 17.11 6.46
CA ASN A 592 11.37 15.77 7.03
C ASN A 592 10.59 14.79 6.13
N MET A 593 9.37 15.17 5.70
CA MET A 593 8.57 14.38 4.78
C MET A 593 9.33 14.08 3.48
N LEU A 594 10.03 15.06 2.90
CA LEU A 594 10.82 14.87 1.68
C LEU A 594 12.00 13.88 1.85
N GLN A 595 12.53 13.69 3.05
CA GLN A 595 13.58 12.68 3.29
C GLN A 595 13.04 11.25 3.12
N HIS A 596 11.74 11.06 3.33
CA HIS A 596 11.08 9.75 3.28
C HIS A 596 10.28 9.52 1.98
N ASN A 597 10.19 10.54 1.11
CA ASN A 597 9.47 10.53 -0.18
C ASN A 597 10.44 10.73 -1.36
N PRO A 598 11.22 9.70 -1.74
CA PRO A 598 12.22 9.84 -2.79
C PRO A 598 11.59 10.07 -4.18
N ILE A 599 12.24 10.95 -4.96
CA ILE A 599 11.90 11.14 -6.37
C ILE A 599 12.51 9.99 -7.17
N ARG A 600 11.70 9.32 -8.01
CA ARG A 600 12.15 8.24 -8.89
C ARG A 600 13.01 8.75 -10.04
N ALA A 601 13.86 7.88 -10.60
CA ALA A 601 14.69 8.26 -11.74
C ALA A 601 13.90 8.23 -13.07
N GLU A 602 14.31 9.04 -14.05
CA GLU A 602 13.58 9.14 -15.34
C GLU A 602 13.47 7.80 -16.10
N HIS A 603 14.54 6.99 -16.06
CA HIS A 603 14.58 5.72 -16.80
C HIS A 603 13.55 4.70 -16.29
N GLU A 604 13.16 4.82 -15.01
CA GLU A 604 12.12 4.00 -14.38
C GLU A 604 10.78 4.19 -15.08
N TYR A 605 10.37 5.45 -15.26
CA TYR A 605 9.13 5.83 -15.94
C TYR A 605 9.17 5.42 -17.41
N ARG A 606 10.28 5.71 -18.11
CA ARG A 606 10.42 5.36 -19.53
C ARG A 606 10.33 3.86 -19.77
N TRP A 607 10.98 3.08 -18.92
CA TRP A 607 10.92 1.63 -19.00
C TRP A 607 9.51 1.13 -18.70
N TYR A 608 8.91 1.57 -17.59
CA TYR A 608 7.59 1.13 -17.16
C TYR A 608 6.51 1.41 -18.20
N PHE A 609 6.48 2.64 -18.73
CA PHE A 609 5.51 2.99 -19.76
C PHE A 609 5.84 2.33 -21.10
N GLY A 610 7.12 2.24 -21.48
CA GLY A 610 7.53 1.60 -22.73
C GLY A 610 7.26 0.10 -22.78
N SER A 611 7.32 -0.60 -21.65
CA SER A 611 7.01 -2.04 -21.55
C SER A 611 5.51 -2.32 -21.61
N ARG A 612 4.67 -1.41 -21.10
CA ARG A 612 3.20 -1.57 -21.05
C ARG A 612 2.47 -0.97 -22.24
N PHE A 613 3.03 0.07 -22.84
CA PHE A 613 2.39 0.86 -23.88
C PHE A 613 3.37 1.04 -25.06
N PRO A 614 3.64 -0.05 -25.82
CA PRO A 614 4.55 0.03 -26.95
C PRO A 614 4.06 1.07 -27.96
N GLY A 615 4.96 1.99 -28.33
CA GLY A 615 4.66 3.08 -29.27
C GLY A 615 4.28 4.41 -28.61
N THR A 616 4.02 4.45 -27.31
CA THR A 616 3.89 5.71 -26.55
C THR A 616 5.11 5.94 -25.66
N GLN A 617 5.48 7.20 -25.46
CA GLN A 617 6.66 7.57 -24.68
C GLN A 617 6.36 8.79 -23.81
N PRO A 618 6.88 8.83 -22.56
CA PRO A 618 6.80 10.04 -21.75
C PRO A 618 7.54 11.21 -22.41
N GLN A 619 6.90 12.35 -22.41
CA GLN A 619 7.46 13.61 -22.88
C GLN A 619 7.86 14.51 -21.71
N THR A 620 8.90 15.32 -21.88
CA THR A 620 9.34 16.28 -20.86
C THR A 620 8.60 17.61 -21.04
N LEU A 621 7.89 18.06 -20.00
CA LEU A 621 7.19 19.35 -19.98
C LEU A 621 8.09 20.48 -19.50
N THR A 622 8.78 20.27 -18.38
CA THR A 622 9.70 21.25 -17.77
C THR A 622 10.95 20.58 -17.24
N ALA A 623 12.03 21.35 -17.11
CA ALA A 623 13.30 20.86 -16.57
C ALA A 623 13.98 21.91 -15.69
N THR A 624 14.63 21.44 -14.63
CA THR A 624 15.60 22.18 -13.82
C THR A 624 16.98 21.51 -13.95
N MET A 625 17.97 22.02 -13.23
CA MET A 625 19.32 21.43 -13.25
C MET A 625 19.36 19.98 -12.72
N SER A 626 18.44 19.61 -11.84
CA SER A 626 18.45 18.33 -11.12
C SER A 626 17.18 17.48 -11.30
N ALA A 627 16.08 18.06 -11.79
CA ALA A 627 14.79 17.38 -11.91
C ALA A 627 14.04 17.78 -13.17
N ARG A 628 13.04 16.97 -13.56
CA ARG A 628 12.18 17.19 -14.72
C ARG A 628 10.74 16.85 -14.38
N VAL A 629 9.80 17.52 -15.01
CA VAL A 629 8.41 17.07 -15.04
C VAL A 629 8.15 16.42 -16.40
N MET A 630 7.64 15.20 -16.36
CA MET A 630 7.21 14.45 -17.53
C MET A 630 5.70 14.30 -17.56
N ALA A 631 5.16 14.15 -18.75
CA ALA A 631 3.78 13.77 -18.97
C ALA A 631 3.71 12.53 -19.87
N PHE A 632 2.72 11.69 -19.61
CA PHE A 632 2.45 10.45 -20.31
C PHE A 632 0.96 10.33 -20.56
N ASP A 633 0.60 9.96 -21.79
CA ASP A 633 -0.75 9.61 -22.20
C ASP A 633 -0.71 8.20 -22.76
N SER A 634 -1.49 7.30 -22.15
CA SER A 634 -1.53 5.91 -22.59
C SER A 634 -2.15 5.72 -23.98
N GLY A 635 -2.92 6.70 -24.46
CA GLY A 635 -3.93 6.48 -25.48
C GLY A 635 -5.08 5.60 -24.95
N PRO A 636 -6.01 5.19 -25.81
CA PRO A 636 -7.11 4.29 -25.44
C PRO A 636 -6.57 2.97 -24.88
N LEU A 637 -7.02 2.60 -23.68
CA LEU A 637 -6.68 1.35 -23.03
C LEU A 637 -7.70 0.26 -23.37
N ALA A 638 -7.20 -0.85 -23.89
CA ALA A 638 -7.98 -2.08 -24.03
C ALA A 638 -8.23 -2.71 -22.65
N LYS A 639 -9.38 -3.36 -22.52
CA LYS A 639 -9.69 -4.21 -21.37
C LYS A 639 -8.80 -5.44 -21.32
N GLY A 640 -8.58 -5.95 -20.10
CA GLY A 640 -7.76 -7.12 -19.85
C GLY A 640 -6.93 -7.01 -18.59
N GLN A 641 -6.15 -8.05 -18.32
CA GLN A 641 -5.28 -8.12 -17.15
C GLN A 641 -3.93 -7.44 -17.43
N THR A 642 -3.40 -6.76 -16.42
CA THR A 642 -2.01 -6.30 -16.44
C THR A 642 -1.15 -7.42 -15.89
N ALA A 643 -0.28 -8.01 -16.72
CA ALA A 643 0.73 -8.93 -16.22
C ALA A 643 1.57 -8.21 -15.14
N PRO A 644 1.76 -8.79 -13.95
CA PRO A 644 2.68 -8.26 -12.97
C PRO A 644 4.08 -8.19 -13.60
N LEU A 645 4.52 -6.99 -13.89
CA LEU A 645 5.90 -6.69 -14.16
C LEU A 645 6.62 -6.57 -12.82
N SER A 646 7.35 -7.64 -12.50
CA SER A 646 8.53 -7.54 -11.66
C SER A 646 9.34 -6.33 -12.18
N TYR A 647 9.41 -5.29 -11.37
CA TYR A 647 10.07 -4.06 -11.76
C TYR A 647 11.60 -4.28 -11.94
N PRO A 648 12.31 -3.48 -12.76
CA PRO A 648 13.76 -3.27 -12.68
C PRO A 648 14.18 -2.51 -11.43
#